data_AF-A0AAU0MD44-F1
#
_entry.id   AF-A0AAU0MD44-F1
#
_cell.length_a   1.000
_cell.length_b   1.000
_cell.length_c   1.000
_cell.angle_alpha   90.00
_cell.angle_beta   90.00
_cell.angle_gamma   90.00
#
_symmetry.space_group_name_H-M   'P 1'
#
loop_
_entity.id
_entity.type
_entity.pdbx_description
1 polymer ?
#
loop_
_entity_poly.entity_id
_entity_poly.type
_entity_poly.pdbx_seq_one_letter_code
_entity_poly.pdbx_strand_id
1 'polypeptide(L)'
;MEGRPRTVEVGGRTITLSNPDKVLYPSTGTRKGDVLDYYLAVAERLVDWARDRPATRKRWVHGVGTAEQPGQAFFTKQLERGAPSWVARRDIRHVERVISYPLVNDAATLAWLAQVDTLEIHVPQWRFTPAAEPGPPDRLVLDLDPGPGVGLPECVRVAREARAVLADMGLTAFPVTSGAKGLHLYAGLPGTASSEEVSAVARALAEALTHELPDLVVSEMRRSLRTGRVLLDWSQNNAQKTTICPWSLRGQLIPTVAAPRDWDELDDPGLAQLTMAEVLDRLRHGGGHHPVARSGRTPSAGTVGAPRSAGTVHPPLRPGGTEPTYAPMLATPGTLGLMSGEGWAYEMKWDGIRVLARTTGHRVQLTSRTGRDVTATYPELAELGVLAREDVVVDGEVVALGSAGRPDFGLLQQRMNLAGAADLARLEAEVPVALMVFDLLEADGRDLTGETYDTRRRLLDDLLTPGHAVLVPPAHHGSASAAMSASARLGLEGIVAKRRSSAYQPGVRSAAWLKVKHRRSQEVVVIGWRPIAGDVDLGAVLTAVPDPAGHLVFSGRVGSGFGAETRREARVLLEPLARDTPPVVVPPAELPGTHWVEPRLVAEVDYGEVTASGRFRHPIWRGWRPDRVPAEVRWE
;
A
#
# COMPACT_ATOMS: atom_id res chain seq x y z
N MET A 1 -45.65 -13.55 30.23
CA MET A 1 -45.95 -14.18 28.92
C MET A 1 -44.68 -14.09 28.09
N GLU A 2 -43.85 -15.13 28.10
CA GLU A 2 -42.68 -15.20 27.23
C GLU A 2 -43.12 -15.34 25.76
N GLY A 3 -42.44 -14.57 24.90
CA GLY A 3 -42.94 -14.08 23.62
C GLY A 3 -43.30 -15.14 22.59
N ARG A 4 -44.50 -14.98 22.02
CA ARG A 4 -44.92 -15.70 20.82
C ARG A 4 -43.89 -15.51 19.70
N PRO A 5 -43.63 -16.54 18.87
CA PRO A 5 -42.80 -16.38 17.68
C PRO A 5 -43.24 -15.19 16.84
N ARG A 6 -42.29 -14.39 16.37
CA ARG A 6 -42.54 -13.27 15.46
C ARG A 6 -42.26 -13.71 14.03
N THR A 7 -43.26 -13.65 13.16
CA THR A 7 -43.08 -13.95 11.74
C THR A 7 -42.87 -12.65 10.97
N VAL A 8 -41.90 -12.64 10.06
CA VAL A 8 -41.65 -11.51 9.15
C VAL A 8 -41.58 -12.01 7.70
N GLU A 9 -42.14 -11.23 6.78
CA GLU A 9 -42.03 -11.45 5.34
C GLU A 9 -40.91 -10.58 4.77
N VAL A 10 -39.87 -11.20 4.21
CA VAL A 10 -38.68 -10.50 3.72
C VAL A 10 -38.30 -11.07 2.36
N GLY A 11 -38.37 -10.25 1.31
CA GLY A 11 -38.01 -10.68 -0.05
C GLY A 11 -38.83 -11.89 -0.55
N GLY A 12 -40.14 -11.92 -0.23
CA GLY A 12 -41.05 -13.01 -0.60
C GLY A 12 -40.87 -14.30 0.19
N ARG A 13 -40.18 -14.25 1.34
CA ARG A 13 -39.93 -15.38 2.21
C ARG A 13 -40.45 -15.11 3.62
N THR A 14 -41.10 -16.10 4.18
CA THR A 14 -41.53 -16.12 5.59
C THR A 14 -40.38 -16.57 6.49
N ILE A 15 -39.96 -15.73 7.44
CA ILE A 15 -38.98 -16.07 8.47
C ILE A 15 -39.65 -16.00 9.85
N THR A 16 -39.57 -17.09 10.60
CA THR A 16 -40.06 -17.16 11.98
C THR A 16 -38.92 -16.94 12.97
N LEU A 17 -38.98 -15.82 13.69
CA LEU A 17 -38.07 -15.50 14.79
C LEU A 17 -38.58 -16.17 16.08
N SER A 18 -37.85 -17.17 16.58
CA SER A 18 -38.13 -17.77 17.88
C SER A 18 -37.47 -16.98 19.01
N ASN A 19 -38.19 -16.86 20.13
CA ASN A 19 -37.79 -16.11 21.32
C ASN A 19 -37.35 -14.67 20.99
N PRO A 20 -38.22 -13.86 20.34
CA PRO A 20 -37.89 -12.49 19.96
C PRO A 20 -37.47 -11.64 21.16
N ASP A 21 -38.01 -11.92 22.35
CA ASP A 21 -37.72 -11.19 23.59
C ASP A 21 -36.43 -11.60 24.30
N LYS A 22 -35.73 -12.62 23.79
CA LYS A 22 -34.45 -13.07 24.35
C LYS A 22 -33.45 -11.91 24.33
N VAL A 23 -32.93 -11.55 25.50
CA VAL A 23 -31.91 -10.52 25.63
C VAL A 23 -30.58 -11.06 25.11
N LEU A 24 -30.03 -10.41 24.09
CA LEU A 24 -28.72 -10.74 23.53
C LEU A 24 -27.63 -9.81 24.06
N TYR A 25 -27.94 -8.57 24.43
CA TYR A 25 -27.05 -7.63 25.11
C TYR A 25 -27.64 -7.18 26.44
N PRO A 26 -27.26 -7.81 27.57
CA PRO A 26 -27.80 -7.48 28.88
C PRO A 26 -27.62 -6.02 29.28
N SER A 27 -26.47 -5.41 29.00
CA SER A 27 -26.14 -4.04 29.42
C SER A 27 -27.08 -2.98 28.85
N THR A 28 -27.67 -3.24 27.68
CA THR A 28 -28.60 -2.34 26.99
C THR A 28 -30.02 -2.88 26.93
N GLY A 29 -30.26 -4.10 27.45
CA GLY A 29 -31.52 -4.81 27.30
C GLY A 29 -31.88 -5.18 25.86
N THR A 30 -30.92 -5.12 24.91
CA THR A 30 -31.19 -5.35 23.48
C THR A 30 -31.58 -6.81 23.23
N ARG A 31 -32.74 -7.00 22.62
CA ARG A 31 -33.38 -8.28 22.37
C ARG A 31 -33.04 -8.81 20.98
N LYS A 32 -33.31 -10.10 20.78
CA LYS A 32 -33.18 -10.76 19.48
C LYS A 32 -34.05 -10.11 18.40
N GLY A 33 -35.26 -9.66 18.76
CA GLY A 33 -36.12 -8.88 17.88
C GLY A 33 -35.47 -7.58 17.39
N ASP A 34 -34.79 -6.86 18.28
CA ASP A 34 -34.12 -5.60 17.94
C ASP A 34 -32.94 -5.84 16.99
N VAL A 35 -32.20 -6.94 17.18
CA VAL A 35 -31.11 -7.36 16.27
C VAL A 35 -31.65 -7.70 14.88
N LEU A 36 -32.80 -8.38 14.80
CA LEU A 36 -33.47 -8.62 13.52
C LEU A 36 -33.84 -7.29 12.85
N ASP A 37 -34.50 -6.39 13.57
CA ASP A 37 -34.97 -5.11 13.03
C ASP A 37 -33.80 -4.26 12.52
N TYR A 38 -32.69 -4.24 13.25
CA TYR A 38 -31.46 -3.60 12.78
C TYR A 38 -30.94 -4.20 11.48
N TYR A 39 -30.80 -5.52 11.41
CA TYR A 39 -30.27 -6.17 10.21
C TYR A 39 -31.16 -5.96 8.98
N LEU A 40 -32.47 -5.89 9.16
CA LEU A 40 -33.40 -5.53 8.10
C LEU A 40 -33.22 -4.07 7.65
N ALA A 41 -33.01 -3.14 8.58
CA ALA A 41 -32.79 -1.73 8.27
C ALA A 41 -31.48 -1.47 7.52
N VAL A 42 -30.40 -2.22 7.82
CA VAL A 42 -29.11 -2.10 7.11
C VAL A 42 -28.97 -3.06 5.92
N ALA A 43 -29.99 -3.87 5.62
CA ALA A 43 -29.84 -5.04 4.75
C ALA A 43 -29.24 -4.72 3.38
N GLU A 44 -29.76 -3.71 2.69
CA GLU A 44 -29.26 -3.31 1.36
C GLU A 44 -27.76 -2.96 1.42
N ARG A 45 -27.37 -2.15 2.41
CA ARG A 45 -26.00 -1.69 2.60
C ARG A 45 -25.07 -2.82 3.01
N LEU A 46 -25.46 -3.69 3.95
CA LEU A 46 -24.62 -4.81 4.40
C LEU A 46 -24.42 -5.83 3.28
N VAL A 47 -25.49 -6.18 2.56
CA VAL A 47 -25.43 -7.13 1.44
C VAL A 47 -24.46 -6.64 0.38
N ASP A 48 -24.42 -5.35 0.08
CA ASP A 48 -23.45 -4.76 -0.84
C ASP A 48 -21.98 -5.11 -0.48
N TRP A 49 -21.65 -5.21 0.81
CA TRP A 49 -20.31 -5.61 1.29
C TRP A 49 -20.08 -7.12 1.38
N ALA A 50 -21.14 -7.91 1.57
CA ALA A 50 -21.06 -9.36 1.82
C ALA A 50 -21.37 -10.22 0.58
N ARG A 51 -21.97 -9.64 -0.46
CA ARG A 51 -22.47 -10.34 -1.63
C ARG A 51 -21.42 -11.24 -2.26
N ASP A 52 -21.81 -12.49 -2.48
CA ASP A 52 -21.02 -13.57 -3.08
C ASP A 52 -19.71 -13.89 -2.36
N ARG A 53 -19.60 -13.52 -1.08
CA ARG A 53 -18.48 -13.88 -0.22
C ARG A 53 -18.88 -15.01 0.75
N PRO A 54 -18.01 -16.01 1.01
CA PRO A 54 -18.28 -17.03 2.01
C PRO A 54 -18.31 -16.40 3.40
N ALA A 55 -19.47 -16.38 4.05
CA ALA A 55 -19.62 -15.76 5.35
C ALA A 55 -19.23 -16.72 6.48
N THR A 56 -18.26 -16.31 7.29
CA THR A 56 -17.98 -16.89 8.60
C THR A 56 -18.79 -16.14 9.65
N ARG A 57 -19.48 -16.86 10.52
CA ARG A 57 -20.43 -16.26 11.48
C ARG A 57 -19.94 -16.48 12.89
N LYS A 58 -20.04 -15.46 13.74
CA LYS A 58 -19.84 -15.59 15.19
C LYS A 58 -21.18 -15.45 15.89
N ARG A 59 -21.52 -16.45 16.70
CA ARG A 59 -22.84 -16.63 17.27
C ARG A 59 -22.79 -16.61 18.78
N TRP A 60 -23.80 -15.98 19.39
CA TRP A 60 -24.01 -15.93 20.84
C TRP A 60 -25.39 -16.46 21.16
N VAL A 61 -25.49 -17.78 21.25
CA VAL A 61 -26.77 -18.48 21.46
C VAL A 61 -27.39 -18.15 22.82
N HIS A 62 -26.67 -17.54 23.76
CA HIS A 62 -27.23 -17.08 25.04
C HIS A 62 -26.97 -15.59 25.31
N GLY A 63 -26.67 -14.82 24.25
CA GLY A 63 -26.27 -13.42 24.37
C GLY A 63 -24.80 -13.25 24.78
N VAL A 64 -24.32 -12.00 24.76
CA VAL A 64 -22.92 -11.63 25.02
C VAL A 64 -22.53 -11.67 26.50
N GLY A 65 -23.50 -11.81 27.40
CA GLY A 65 -23.28 -11.79 28.85
C GLY A 65 -22.99 -10.39 29.40
N THR A 66 -22.40 -10.33 30.60
CA THR A 66 -21.95 -9.09 31.26
C THR A 66 -20.43 -9.04 31.34
N ALA A 67 -19.87 -7.95 31.89
CA ALA A 67 -18.42 -7.85 32.11
C ALA A 67 -17.91 -8.94 33.06
N GLU A 68 -18.72 -9.31 34.07
CA GLU A 68 -18.40 -10.30 35.09
C GLU A 68 -18.68 -11.73 34.60
N GLN A 69 -19.70 -11.91 33.76
CA GLN A 69 -20.12 -13.21 33.23
C GLN A 69 -20.24 -13.14 31.70
N PRO A 70 -19.11 -13.20 30.98
CA PRO A 70 -19.11 -13.12 29.52
C PRO A 70 -19.80 -14.34 28.91
N GLY A 71 -20.66 -14.10 27.93
CA GLY A 71 -21.41 -15.13 27.21
C GLY A 71 -20.50 -15.92 26.26
N GLN A 72 -20.82 -17.21 26.08
CA GLN A 72 -20.06 -18.07 25.19
C GLN A 72 -20.36 -17.76 23.72
N ALA A 73 -19.29 -17.55 22.96
CA ALA A 73 -19.34 -17.36 21.52
C ALA A 73 -18.70 -18.54 20.80
N PHE A 74 -19.14 -18.82 19.57
CA PHE A 74 -18.41 -19.70 18.68
C PHE A 74 -18.43 -19.19 17.24
N PHE A 75 -17.35 -19.47 16.52
CA PHE A 75 -17.26 -19.23 15.09
C PHE A 75 -17.77 -20.45 14.33
N THR A 76 -18.59 -20.23 13.31
CA THR A 76 -19.02 -21.28 12.39
C THR A 76 -18.89 -20.84 10.95
N LYS A 77 -18.15 -21.64 10.20
CA LYS A 77 -17.99 -21.57 8.74
C LYS A 77 -19.05 -22.42 8.04
N GLN A 78 -19.31 -23.59 8.61
CA GLN A 78 -20.22 -24.59 8.08
C GLN A 78 -21.67 -24.15 8.23
N LEU A 79 -22.41 -24.19 7.13
CA LEU A 79 -23.85 -24.02 7.10
C LEU A 79 -24.54 -25.12 7.91
N GLU A 80 -25.51 -24.73 8.73
CA GLU A 80 -26.27 -25.60 9.60
C GLU A 80 -27.09 -26.60 8.77
N ARG A 81 -27.21 -27.85 9.26
CA ARG A 81 -27.98 -28.90 8.56
C ARG A 81 -29.44 -28.52 8.29
N GLY A 82 -30.05 -27.73 9.19
CA GLY A 82 -31.41 -27.23 9.06
C GLY A 82 -31.53 -25.84 8.42
N ALA A 83 -30.48 -25.35 7.75
CA ALA A 83 -30.56 -24.08 7.04
C ALA A 83 -31.62 -24.14 5.92
N PRO A 84 -32.45 -23.10 5.75
CA PRO A 84 -33.44 -23.07 4.69
C PRO A 84 -32.81 -23.28 3.31
N SER A 85 -33.50 -24.03 2.43
CA SER A 85 -32.98 -24.40 1.11
C SER A 85 -32.66 -23.19 0.22
N TRP A 86 -33.36 -22.07 0.44
CA TRP A 86 -33.18 -20.83 -0.30
C TRP A 86 -31.96 -20.00 0.14
N VAL A 87 -31.30 -20.34 1.26
CA VAL A 87 -30.04 -19.70 1.64
C VAL A 87 -28.97 -20.14 0.64
N ALA A 88 -28.50 -19.19 -0.16
CA ALA A 88 -27.44 -19.43 -1.13
C ALA A 88 -26.17 -19.91 -0.41
N ARG A 89 -25.50 -20.90 -1.00
CA ARG A 89 -24.31 -21.51 -0.42
C ARG A 89 -23.28 -21.90 -1.47
N ARG A 90 -22.03 -21.99 -1.05
CA ARG A 90 -20.90 -22.45 -1.86
C ARG A 90 -19.98 -23.32 -1.04
N ASP A 91 -19.42 -24.33 -1.69
CA ASP A 91 -18.56 -25.31 -1.05
C ASP A 91 -17.10 -24.96 -1.29
N ILE A 92 -16.30 -24.96 -0.23
CA ILE A 92 -14.85 -24.80 -0.31
C ILE A 92 -14.21 -26.08 0.19
N ARG A 93 -13.33 -26.66 -0.64
CA ARG A 93 -12.50 -27.79 -0.25
C ARG A 93 -11.36 -27.29 0.62
N HIS A 94 -11.38 -27.65 1.89
CA HIS A 94 -10.24 -27.52 2.79
C HIS A 94 -9.48 -28.84 2.85
N VAL A 95 -8.26 -28.80 3.40
CA VAL A 95 -7.35 -29.96 3.50
C VAL A 95 -8.06 -31.20 4.06
N GLU A 96 -8.85 -31.03 5.12
CA GLU A 96 -9.49 -32.14 5.84
C GLU A 96 -10.92 -32.45 5.37
N ARG A 97 -11.64 -31.45 4.85
CA ARG A 97 -13.07 -31.59 4.52
C ARG A 97 -13.56 -30.49 3.60
N VAL A 98 -14.69 -30.76 2.95
CA VAL A 98 -15.48 -29.73 2.26
C VAL A 98 -16.34 -29.01 3.30
N ILE A 99 -16.33 -27.67 3.28
CA ILE A 99 -17.19 -26.84 4.12
C ILE A 99 -18.14 -26.07 3.21
N SER A 100 -19.43 -26.11 3.53
CA SER A 100 -20.46 -25.33 2.83
C SER A 100 -20.68 -24.00 3.55
N TYR A 101 -20.40 -22.88 2.89
CA TYR A 101 -20.53 -21.54 3.44
C TYR A 101 -21.82 -20.88 2.98
N PRO A 102 -22.56 -20.17 3.87
CA PRO A 102 -23.64 -19.28 3.45
C PRO A 102 -23.10 -18.09 2.67
N LEU A 103 -23.88 -17.61 1.70
CA LEU A 103 -23.70 -16.32 1.03
C LEU A 103 -24.78 -15.34 1.51
N VAL A 104 -24.37 -14.18 2.00
CA VAL A 104 -25.28 -13.14 2.49
C VAL A 104 -25.66 -12.23 1.33
N ASN A 105 -26.54 -12.73 0.46
CA ASN A 105 -26.89 -12.09 -0.82
C ASN A 105 -28.21 -11.31 -0.80
N ASP A 106 -28.99 -11.43 0.27
CA ASP A 106 -30.29 -10.77 0.44
C ASP A 106 -30.68 -10.55 1.90
N ALA A 107 -31.70 -9.71 2.11
CA ALA A 107 -32.23 -9.36 3.42
C ALA A 107 -32.84 -10.57 4.16
N ALA A 108 -33.41 -11.54 3.42
CA ALA A 108 -33.98 -12.74 4.01
C ALA A 108 -32.90 -13.60 4.68
N THR A 109 -31.72 -13.71 4.06
CA THR A 109 -30.57 -14.39 4.64
C THR A 109 -30.11 -13.71 5.92
N LEU A 110 -30.06 -12.37 5.95
CA LEU A 110 -29.75 -11.62 7.17
C LEU A 110 -30.78 -11.84 8.29
N ALA A 111 -32.08 -11.84 7.95
CA ALA A 111 -33.14 -12.15 8.90
C ALA A 111 -32.99 -13.55 9.51
N TRP A 112 -32.64 -14.53 8.67
CA TRP A 112 -32.33 -15.89 9.14
C TRP A 112 -31.07 -15.94 10.01
N LEU A 113 -30.02 -15.17 9.68
CA LEU A 113 -28.81 -15.08 10.50
C LEU A 113 -29.11 -14.53 11.90
N ALA A 114 -29.97 -13.50 12.01
CA ALA A 114 -30.46 -13.01 13.30
C ALA A 114 -31.25 -14.09 14.05
N GLN A 115 -32.08 -14.87 13.36
CA GLN A 115 -32.81 -15.99 13.94
C GLN A 115 -31.89 -17.07 14.51
N VAL A 116 -30.72 -17.31 13.92
CA VAL A 116 -29.74 -18.26 14.47
C VAL A 116 -28.74 -17.60 15.43
N ASP A 117 -29.05 -16.41 15.97
CA ASP A 117 -28.23 -15.68 16.96
C ASP A 117 -26.83 -15.31 16.44
N THR A 118 -26.70 -15.01 15.14
CA THR A 118 -25.47 -14.45 14.57
C THR A 118 -25.39 -12.97 14.89
N LEU A 119 -24.35 -12.57 15.62
CA LEU A 119 -24.06 -11.16 15.88
C LEU A 119 -22.95 -10.64 14.98
N GLU A 120 -21.94 -11.44 14.66
CA GLU A 120 -20.85 -10.99 13.77
C GLU A 120 -20.84 -11.77 12.45
N ILE A 121 -20.77 -11.04 11.34
CA ILE A 121 -20.61 -11.57 9.99
C ILE A 121 -19.22 -11.18 9.51
N HIS A 122 -18.40 -12.18 9.18
CA HIS A 122 -17.04 -12.01 8.70
C HIS A 122 -16.90 -12.55 7.28
N VAL A 123 -16.27 -11.79 6.39
CA VAL A 123 -16.11 -12.14 4.98
C VAL A 123 -14.68 -11.88 4.50
N PRO A 124 -14.17 -12.63 3.51
CA PRO A 124 -12.86 -12.38 2.91
C PRO A 124 -12.86 -11.15 2.00
N GLN A 125 -11.71 -10.82 1.42
CA GLN A 125 -11.57 -9.71 0.48
C GLN A 125 -11.85 -10.08 -0.99
N TRP A 126 -12.13 -11.35 -1.27
CA TRP A 126 -12.54 -11.86 -2.59
C TRP A 126 -14.01 -12.30 -2.60
N ARG A 127 -14.57 -12.54 -3.80
CA ARG A 127 -15.91 -13.09 -4.04
C ARG A 127 -15.82 -14.36 -4.89
N PHE A 128 -16.82 -15.23 -4.80
CA PHE A 128 -16.93 -16.34 -5.73
C PHE A 128 -17.12 -15.82 -7.16
N THR A 129 -16.44 -16.46 -8.12
CA THR A 129 -16.69 -16.26 -9.54
C THR A 129 -18.03 -16.89 -9.94
N PRO A 130 -18.58 -16.58 -11.13
CA PRO A 130 -19.75 -17.28 -11.67
C PRO A 130 -19.57 -18.80 -11.75
N ALA A 131 -18.32 -19.27 -11.90
CA ALA A 131 -17.94 -20.67 -11.89
C ALA A 131 -17.88 -21.30 -10.48
N ALA A 132 -18.29 -20.57 -9.43
CA ALA A 132 -18.29 -21.01 -8.04
C ALA A 132 -16.89 -21.25 -7.43
N GLU A 133 -15.86 -20.59 -7.96
CA GLU A 133 -14.48 -20.68 -7.48
C GLU A 133 -14.06 -19.40 -6.75
N PRO A 134 -13.09 -19.44 -5.82
CA PRO A 134 -12.52 -18.22 -5.24
C PRO A 134 -11.94 -17.30 -6.32
N GLY A 135 -12.47 -16.09 -6.43
CA GLY A 135 -11.97 -15.09 -7.37
C GLY A 135 -10.79 -14.28 -6.83
N PRO A 136 -10.19 -13.43 -7.68
CA PRO A 136 -9.27 -12.38 -7.23
C PRO A 136 -9.96 -11.39 -6.26
N PRO A 137 -9.25 -10.82 -5.26
CA PRO A 137 -9.83 -9.80 -4.39
C PRO A 137 -10.27 -8.56 -5.15
N ASP A 138 -11.49 -8.10 -4.86
CA ASP A 138 -12.09 -6.86 -5.36
C ASP A 138 -11.97 -5.72 -4.35
N ARG A 139 -11.28 -5.96 -3.22
CA ARG A 139 -10.93 -4.94 -2.24
C ARG A 139 -9.65 -5.32 -1.47
N LEU A 140 -9.03 -4.30 -0.87
CA LEU A 140 -7.98 -4.40 0.12
C LEU A 140 -8.51 -3.86 1.46
N VAL A 141 -7.98 -4.37 2.56
CA VAL A 141 -8.26 -3.86 3.90
C VAL A 141 -6.96 -3.66 4.69
N LEU A 142 -6.84 -2.54 5.40
CA LEU A 142 -5.85 -2.36 6.44
C LEU A 142 -6.59 -2.32 7.78
N ASP A 143 -6.23 -3.20 8.70
CA ASP A 143 -6.84 -3.28 10.03
C ASP A 143 -5.95 -2.53 11.04
N LEU A 144 -6.48 -1.45 11.61
CA LEU A 144 -5.76 -0.55 12.50
C LEU A 144 -6.20 -0.83 13.94
N ASP A 145 -5.41 -1.63 14.63
CA ASP A 145 -5.67 -2.15 15.95
C ASP A 145 -4.86 -1.39 17.01
N PRO A 146 -5.48 -0.58 17.89
CA PRO A 146 -4.74 0.16 18.90
C PRO A 146 -4.17 -0.79 19.96
N GLY A 147 -2.87 -0.65 20.24
CA GLY A 147 -2.21 -1.32 21.35
C GLY A 147 -2.47 -0.66 22.70
N PRO A 148 -1.89 -1.20 23.79
CA PRO A 148 -2.04 -0.61 25.12
C PRO A 148 -1.55 0.84 25.15
N GLY A 149 -2.36 1.76 25.69
CA GLY A 149 -2.01 3.17 25.83
C GLY A 149 -2.36 4.05 24.62
N VAL A 150 -2.90 3.49 23.55
CA VAL A 150 -3.42 4.24 22.39
C VAL A 150 -4.87 3.84 22.10
N GLY A 151 -5.59 4.68 21.34
CA GLY A 151 -7.00 4.49 21.02
C GLY A 151 -7.35 4.93 19.60
N LEU A 152 -8.62 5.25 19.39
CA LEU A 152 -9.14 5.72 18.11
C LEU A 152 -8.40 6.96 17.54
N PRO A 153 -8.00 7.97 18.33
CA PRO A 153 -7.27 9.12 17.80
C PRO A 153 -5.96 8.73 17.10
N GLU A 154 -5.19 7.81 17.68
CA GLU A 154 -3.97 7.29 17.04
C GLU A 154 -4.30 6.45 15.81
N CYS A 155 -5.34 5.61 15.86
CA CYS A 155 -5.82 4.89 14.67
C CYS A 155 -6.20 5.86 13.54
N VAL A 156 -6.85 6.99 13.82
CA VAL A 156 -7.21 8.00 12.81
C VAL A 156 -5.96 8.62 12.20
N ARG A 157 -4.96 8.98 13.01
CA ARG A 157 -3.68 9.50 12.51
C ARG A 157 -3.05 8.51 11.53
N VAL A 158 -2.96 7.24 11.92
CA VAL A 158 -2.44 6.18 11.02
C VAL A 158 -3.33 5.98 9.79
N ALA A 159 -4.65 6.08 9.93
CA ALA A 159 -5.59 5.96 8.82
C ALA A 159 -5.41 7.07 7.79
N ARG A 160 -5.08 8.30 8.22
CA ARG A 160 -4.82 9.43 7.32
C ARG A 160 -3.55 9.22 6.51
N GLU A 161 -2.50 8.72 7.15
CA GLU A 161 -1.24 8.40 6.49
C GLU A 161 -1.43 7.24 5.51
N ALA A 162 -2.14 6.19 5.93
CA ALA A 162 -2.52 5.09 5.05
C ALA A 162 -3.44 5.53 3.90
N ARG A 163 -4.36 6.47 4.13
CA ARG A 163 -5.21 7.07 3.09
C ARG A 163 -4.36 7.80 2.07
N ALA A 164 -3.38 8.59 2.49
CA ALA A 164 -2.49 9.30 1.59
C ALA A 164 -1.75 8.30 0.70
N VAL A 165 -1.18 7.22 1.28
CA VAL A 165 -0.49 6.17 0.52
C VAL A 165 -1.43 5.42 -0.43
N LEU A 166 -2.67 5.11 -0.01
CA LEU A 166 -3.66 4.44 -0.85
C LEU A 166 -4.18 5.35 -1.97
N ALA A 167 -4.43 6.63 -1.69
CA ALA A 167 -4.80 7.62 -2.70
C ALA A 167 -3.68 7.76 -3.74
N ASP A 168 -2.43 7.73 -3.30
CA ASP A 168 -1.25 7.62 -4.14
C ASP A 168 -1.26 6.31 -4.98
N MET A 169 -1.88 5.23 -4.54
CA MET A 169 -2.02 4.03 -5.37
C MET A 169 -3.19 4.12 -6.37
N GLY A 170 -3.86 5.26 -6.47
CA GLY A 170 -5.11 5.44 -7.22
C GLY A 170 -6.31 4.76 -6.53
N LEU A 171 -6.17 4.41 -5.26
CA LEU A 171 -7.19 3.72 -4.49
C LEU A 171 -7.89 4.70 -3.56
N THR A 172 -9.20 4.86 -3.74
CA THR A 172 -9.98 5.60 -2.75
C THR A 172 -10.10 4.75 -1.49
N ALA A 173 -9.63 5.32 -0.38
CA ALA A 173 -9.63 4.67 0.92
C ALA A 173 -10.81 5.16 1.77
N PHE A 174 -11.27 4.26 2.62
CA PHE A 174 -12.61 4.33 3.14
C PHE A 174 -12.69 3.78 4.57
N PRO A 175 -12.90 4.67 5.56
CA PRO A 175 -12.78 4.29 6.96
C PRO A 175 -14.06 3.61 7.46
N VAL A 176 -13.86 2.58 8.27
CA VAL A 176 -14.92 1.85 8.97
C VAL A 176 -14.48 1.71 10.41
N THR A 177 -15.15 2.39 11.34
CA THR A 177 -14.93 2.11 12.76
C THR A 177 -15.30 0.64 13.03
N SER A 178 -14.40 -0.15 13.64
CA SER A 178 -14.53 -1.61 13.70
C SER A 178 -15.72 -2.11 14.53
N GLY A 179 -16.27 -1.25 15.37
CA GLY A 179 -17.21 -1.56 16.45
C GLY A 179 -16.53 -2.18 17.69
N ALA A 180 -15.20 -2.28 17.73
CA ALA A 180 -14.46 -2.73 18.91
C ALA A 180 -13.52 -1.63 19.42
N LYS A 181 -12.21 -1.74 19.17
CA LYS A 181 -11.23 -0.75 19.63
C LYS A 181 -10.70 0.11 18.48
N GLY A 182 -10.43 -0.52 17.34
CA GLY A 182 -9.79 0.12 16.19
C GLY A 182 -10.74 0.51 15.06
N LEU A 183 -10.15 0.67 13.87
CA LEU A 183 -10.85 0.95 12.62
C LEU A 183 -10.24 0.15 11.47
N HIS A 184 -11.04 -0.11 10.44
CA HIS A 184 -10.57 -0.68 9.18
C HIS A 184 -10.51 0.40 8.12
N LEU A 185 -9.54 0.31 7.24
CA LEU A 185 -9.44 1.12 6.04
C LEU A 185 -9.59 0.23 4.82
N TYR A 186 -10.73 0.35 4.12
CA TYR A 186 -10.99 -0.41 2.90
C TYR A 186 -10.59 0.38 1.65
N ALA A 187 -10.21 -0.33 0.60
CA ALA A 187 -9.99 0.23 -0.73
C ALA A 187 -10.53 -0.73 -1.80
N GLY A 188 -11.27 -0.22 -2.77
CA GLY A 188 -11.78 -1.04 -3.88
C GLY A 188 -10.67 -1.42 -4.85
N LEU A 189 -10.67 -2.65 -5.37
CA LEU A 189 -9.71 -3.15 -6.35
C LEU A 189 -10.40 -3.57 -7.65
N PRO A 190 -9.71 -3.57 -8.80
CA PRO A 190 -10.25 -4.01 -10.08
C PRO A 190 -10.60 -5.51 -10.15
N GLY A 191 -10.16 -6.32 -9.19
CA GLY A 191 -10.37 -7.78 -9.24
C GLY A 191 -9.50 -8.48 -10.28
N THR A 192 -8.27 -8.02 -10.50
CA THR A 192 -7.34 -8.64 -11.47
C THR A 192 -6.10 -9.26 -10.84
N ALA A 193 -5.75 -8.87 -9.61
CA ALA A 193 -4.60 -9.38 -8.89
C ALA A 193 -5.00 -10.55 -7.96
N SER A 194 -4.08 -11.46 -7.73
CA SER A 194 -4.24 -12.57 -6.79
C SER A 194 -4.25 -12.08 -5.33
N SER A 195 -4.77 -12.91 -4.42
CA SER A 195 -4.73 -12.61 -2.99
C SER A 195 -3.31 -12.51 -2.43
N GLU A 196 -2.35 -13.23 -3.01
CA GLU A 196 -0.94 -13.16 -2.62
C GLU A 196 -0.33 -11.82 -3.00
N GLU A 197 -0.60 -11.33 -4.20
CA GLU A 197 -0.16 -10.00 -4.66
C GLU A 197 -0.77 -8.88 -3.82
N VAL A 198 -2.08 -8.94 -3.57
CA VAL A 198 -2.77 -7.94 -2.73
C VAL A 198 -2.23 -7.96 -1.30
N SER A 199 -1.99 -9.15 -0.73
CA SER A 199 -1.40 -9.27 0.60
C SER A 199 0.04 -8.76 0.64
N ALA A 200 0.83 -8.95 -0.41
CA ALA A 200 2.19 -8.43 -0.48
C ALA A 200 2.21 -6.90 -0.56
N VAL A 201 1.28 -6.30 -1.31
CA VAL A 201 1.09 -4.84 -1.38
C VAL A 201 0.68 -4.27 -0.02
N ALA A 202 -0.30 -4.88 0.64
CA ALA A 202 -0.73 -4.46 1.98
C ALA A 202 0.42 -4.54 3.00
N ARG A 203 1.23 -5.61 2.93
CA ARG A 203 2.42 -5.76 3.78
C ARG A 203 3.43 -4.65 3.54
N ALA A 204 3.78 -4.40 2.28
CA ALA A 204 4.75 -3.36 1.92
C ALA A 204 4.29 -1.97 2.38
N LEU A 205 2.99 -1.67 2.25
CA LEU A 205 2.40 -0.44 2.77
C LEU A 205 2.54 -0.36 4.29
N ALA A 206 2.24 -1.44 5.00
CA ALA A 206 2.32 -1.46 6.46
C ALA A 206 3.76 -1.35 6.98
N GLU A 207 4.72 -1.97 6.30
CA GLU A 207 6.15 -1.84 6.59
C GLU A 207 6.64 -0.41 6.32
N ALA A 208 6.20 0.21 5.22
CA ALA A 208 6.53 1.61 4.92
C ALA A 208 6.01 2.58 5.98
N LEU A 209 4.75 2.46 6.39
CA LEU A 209 4.17 3.30 7.44
C LEU A 209 4.82 3.04 8.81
N THR A 210 5.21 1.80 9.10
CA THR A 210 5.98 1.48 10.32
C THR A 210 7.35 2.16 10.31
N HIS A 211 8.00 2.25 9.14
CA HIS A 211 9.28 2.93 9.01
C HIS A 211 9.15 4.46 9.10
N GLU A 212 8.12 5.04 8.50
CA GLU A 212 7.89 6.49 8.53
C GLU A 212 7.39 6.98 9.90
N LEU A 213 6.63 6.15 10.62
CA LEU A 213 5.98 6.50 11.87
C LEU A 213 6.28 5.46 12.97
N PRO A 214 7.54 5.21 13.32
CA PRO A 214 7.95 4.09 14.18
C PRO A 214 7.42 4.19 15.62
N ASP A 215 7.13 5.41 16.06
CA ASP A 215 6.57 5.71 17.39
C ASP A 215 5.04 5.60 17.43
N LEU A 216 4.38 5.43 16.28
CA LEU A 216 2.92 5.40 16.16
C LEU A 216 2.41 4.09 15.54
N VAL A 217 3.18 3.47 14.64
CA VAL A 217 2.76 2.31 13.84
C VAL A 217 3.67 1.12 14.12
N VAL A 218 3.08 -0.07 14.17
CA VAL A 218 3.80 -1.35 14.11
C VAL A 218 3.07 -2.30 13.16
N SER A 219 3.78 -2.95 12.24
CA SER A 219 3.21 -3.97 11.35
C SER A 219 3.58 -5.40 11.76
N GLU A 220 4.47 -5.55 12.74
CA GLU A 220 4.85 -6.83 13.32
C GLU A 220 3.77 -7.38 14.26
N MET A 221 3.45 -8.67 14.14
CA MET A 221 2.37 -9.29 14.90
C MET A 221 2.66 -9.46 16.40
N ARG A 222 3.89 -9.23 16.86
CA ARG A 222 4.31 -9.41 18.26
C ARG A 222 3.57 -8.41 19.17
N ARG A 223 2.82 -8.92 20.16
CA ARG A 223 2.02 -8.08 21.07
C ARG A 223 2.87 -7.13 21.92
N SER A 224 4.08 -7.53 22.29
CA SER A 224 5.01 -6.70 23.10
C SER A 224 5.41 -5.40 22.42
N LEU A 225 5.35 -5.33 21.08
CA LEU A 225 5.69 -4.14 20.32
C LEU A 225 4.54 -3.14 20.21
N ARG A 226 3.34 -3.47 20.69
CA ARG A 226 2.14 -2.65 20.47
C ARG A 226 1.92 -1.57 21.53
N THR A 227 2.63 -1.60 22.65
CA THR A 227 2.49 -0.57 23.69
C THR A 227 2.82 0.81 23.11
N GLY A 228 1.89 1.76 23.26
CA GLY A 228 2.01 3.11 22.71
C GLY A 228 1.80 3.22 21.20
N ARG A 229 1.43 2.14 20.50
CA ARG A 229 1.39 2.09 19.02
C ARG A 229 0.16 1.39 18.47
N VAL A 230 -0.20 1.75 17.26
CA VAL A 230 -1.26 1.11 16.47
C VAL A 230 -0.64 -0.03 15.67
N LEU A 231 -1.17 -1.23 15.84
CA LEU A 231 -0.89 -2.34 14.94
C LEU A 231 -1.59 -2.07 13.60
N LEU A 232 -0.82 -2.05 12.52
CA LEU A 232 -1.34 -2.06 11.17
C LEU A 232 -1.31 -3.49 10.62
N ASP A 233 -2.39 -4.23 10.84
CA ASP A 233 -2.51 -5.63 10.43
C ASP A 233 -2.89 -5.76 8.95
N TRP A 234 -1.86 -5.86 8.12
CA TRP A 234 -1.95 -6.13 6.69
C TRP A 234 -2.37 -7.57 6.37
N SER A 235 -2.23 -8.50 7.32
CA SER A 235 -2.38 -9.94 7.05
C SER A 235 -3.83 -10.35 6.79
N GLN A 236 -4.78 -9.46 7.08
CA GLN A 236 -6.21 -9.59 6.78
C GLN A 236 -6.53 -9.72 5.28
N ASN A 237 -5.56 -9.43 4.41
CA ASN A 237 -5.67 -9.59 2.95
C ASN A 237 -5.32 -11.00 2.46
N ASN A 238 -4.90 -11.91 3.34
CA ASN A 238 -4.68 -13.31 2.97
C ASN A 238 -6.01 -13.99 2.58
N ALA A 239 -6.01 -14.79 1.52
CA ALA A 239 -7.19 -15.48 0.98
C ALA A 239 -7.97 -16.32 2.01
N GLN A 240 -7.29 -16.83 3.03
CA GLN A 240 -7.86 -17.70 4.06
C GLN A 240 -8.45 -16.93 5.25
N LYS A 241 -8.20 -15.62 5.35
CA LYS A 241 -8.69 -14.78 6.46
C LYS A 241 -10.02 -14.10 6.11
N THR A 242 -10.75 -13.74 7.16
CA THR A 242 -11.99 -12.96 7.07
C THR A 242 -11.93 -11.79 8.03
N THR A 243 -12.48 -10.66 7.61
CA THR A 243 -12.65 -9.46 8.45
C THR A 243 -14.11 -9.24 8.77
N ILE A 244 -14.41 -8.51 9.84
CA ILE A 244 -15.78 -8.09 10.13
C ILE A 244 -16.35 -7.35 8.92
N CYS A 245 -17.54 -7.75 8.49
CA CYS A 245 -18.25 -7.10 7.40
C CYS A 245 -18.73 -5.72 7.88
N PRO A 246 -18.54 -4.64 7.10
CA PRO A 246 -19.19 -3.38 7.39
C PRO A 246 -20.70 -3.56 7.57
N TRP A 247 -21.28 -2.79 8.51
CA TRP A 247 -22.65 -2.89 9.03
C TRP A 247 -22.95 -4.09 9.93
N SER A 248 -22.02 -5.03 10.12
CA SER A 248 -22.19 -6.10 11.10
C SER A 248 -22.17 -5.57 12.53
N LEU A 249 -23.01 -6.14 13.40
CA LEU A 249 -22.87 -5.95 14.84
C LEU A 249 -21.57 -6.57 15.36
N ARG A 250 -21.15 -6.15 16.56
CA ARG A 250 -20.05 -6.73 17.33
C ARG A 250 -20.58 -7.32 18.63
N GLY A 251 -20.10 -8.50 18.99
CA GLY A 251 -20.45 -9.12 20.28
C GLY A 251 -19.67 -8.52 21.45
N GLN A 252 -19.78 -7.20 21.62
CA GLN A 252 -19.29 -6.45 22.78
C GLN A 252 -20.41 -6.34 23.83
N LEU A 253 -20.12 -5.76 25.01
CA LEU A 253 -21.11 -5.57 26.08
C LEU A 253 -22.30 -4.68 25.67
N ILE A 254 -22.08 -3.79 24.71
CA ILE A 254 -23.08 -2.95 24.07
C ILE A 254 -23.11 -3.27 22.56
N PRO A 255 -24.25 -3.13 21.87
CA PRO A 255 -24.40 -3.54 20.47
C PRO A 255 -23.76 -2.54 19.51
N THR A 256 -22.42 -2.50 19.45
CA THR A 256 -21.66 -1.68 18.51
C THR A 256 -21.63 -2.27 17.11
N VAL A 257 -21.32 -1.43 16.14
CA VAL A 257 -21.36 -1.75 14.70
C VAL A 257 -19.99 -1.51 14.07
N ALA A 258 -19.59 -2.38 13.14
CA ALA A 258 -18.55 -2.09 12.16
C ALA A 258 -19.06 -1.02 11.17
N ALA A 259 -19.11 0.25 11.59
CA ALA A 259 -19.81 1.30 10.89
C ALA A 259 -18.90 2.06 9.91
N PRO A 260 -19.24 2.12 8.60
CA PRO A 260 -18.61 3.04 7.68
C PRO A 260 -18.72 4.49 8.15
N ARG A 261 -17.64 5.26 7.94
CA ARG A 261 -17.52 6.66 8.30
C ARG A 261 -17.12 7.50 7.10
N ASP A 262 -17.52 8.76 7.11
CA ASP A 262 -16.92 9.77 6.24
C ASP A 262 -15.62 10.29 6.85
N TRP A 263 -14.69 10.73 6.02
CA TRP A 263 -13.40 11.21 6.51
C TRP A 263 -13.51 12.40 7.46
N ASP A 264 -14.45 13.31 7.22
CA ASP A 264 -14.63 14.49 8.08
C ASP A 264 -15.14 14.09 9.48
N GLU A 265 -15.85 12.97 9.60
CA GLU A 265 -16.26 12.45 10.91
C GLU A 265 -15.08 11.98 11.76
N LEU A 266 -13.95 11.61 11.12
CA LEU A 266 -12.76 11.17 11.85
C LEU A 266 -12.05 12.34 12.55
N ASP A 267 -12.36 13.58 12.18
CA ASP A 267 -11.77 14.79 12.79
C ASP A 267 -12.54 15.24 14.05
N ASP A 268 -13.67 14.61 14.36
CA ASP A 268 -14.43 14.88 15.57
C ASP A 268 -13.65 14.42 16.82
N PRO A 269 -13.31 15.32 17.76
CA PRO A 269 -12.69 14.95 19.03
C PRO A 269 -13.51 13.95 19.86
N GLY A 270 -14.82 13.88 19.62
CA GLY A 270 -15.76 12.92 20.20
C GLY A 270 -15.90 11.60 19.43
N LEU A 271 -15.02 11.31 18.46
CA LEU A 271 -15.08 10.08 17.67
C LEU A 271 -15.13 8.83 18.57
N ALA A 272 -16.21 8.07 18.44
CA ALA A 272 -16.42 6.81 19.13
C ALA A 272 -16.81 5.69 18.16
N GLN A 273 -16.86 4.46 18.66
CA GLN A 273 -17.56 3.38 17.96
C GLN A 273 -19.06 3.66 18.00
N LEU A 274 -19.80 3.36 16.93
CA LEU A 274 -21.25 3.55 16.94
C LEU A 274 -21.97 2.33 17.49
N THR A 275 -22.99 2.59 18.28
CA THR A 275 -24.04 1.64 18.64
C THR A 275 -25.01 1.42 17.47
N MET A 276 -25.72 0.31 17.53
CA MET A 276 -26.82 -0.04 16.64
C MET A 276 -27.87 1.08 16.56
N ALA A 277 -28.19 1.70 17.70
CA ALA A 277 -29.19 2.78 17.77
C ALA A 277 -28.72 4.05 17.05
N GLU A 278 -27.47 4.47 17.26
CA GLU A 278 -26.88 5.64 16.58
C GLU A 278 -26.75 5.41 15.08
N VAL A 279 -26.42 4.18 14.65
CA VAL A 279 -26.43 3.82 13.23
C VAL A 279 -27.83 3.99 12.64
N LEU A 280 -28.86 3.43 13.29
CA LEU A 280 -30.24 3.58 12.81
C LEU A 280 -30.70 5.04 12.76
N ASP A 281 -30.31 5.84 13.73
CA ASP A 281 -30.60 7.27 13.73
C ASP A 281 -29.95 8.00 12.55
N ARG A 282 -28.68 7.70 12.25
CA ARG A 282 -27.98 8.24 11.07
C ARG A 282 -28.66 7.86 9.76
N LEU A 283 -29.17 6.63 9.65
CA LEU A 283 -29.86 6.20 8.43
C LEU A 283 -31.13 7.01 8.17
N ARG A 284 -31.84 7.44 9.23
CA ARG A 284 -33.05 8.27 9.10
C ARG A 284 -32.74 9.67 8.58
N HIS A 285 -31.52 10.14 8.81
CA HIS A 285 -31.05 11.47 8.41
C HIS A 285 -30.19 11.46 7.13
N GLY A 286 -30.16 10.34 6.38
CA GLY A 286 -29.48 10.24 5.09
C GLY A 286 -27.96 9.97 5.15
N GLY A 287 -27.39 9.70 6.33
CA GLY A 287 -25.97 9.36 6.48
C GLY A 287 -25.62 7.92 6.05
N GLY A 288 -24.33 7.65 5.82
CA GLY A 288 -23.80 6.29 5.66
C GLY A 288 -23.86 5.68 4.25
N HIS A 289 -23.60 6.49 3.21
CA HIS A 289 -23.44 6.01 1.84
C HIS A 289 -21.97 5.73 1.53
N HIS A 290 -21.68 4.57 0.93
CA HIS A 290 -20.29 4.18 0.75
C HIS A 290 -20.06 3.27 -0.48
N PRO A 291 -19.26 3.68 -1.48
CA PRO A 291 -19.27 3.07 -2.81
C PRO A 291 -18.35 1.85 -3.00
N VAL A 292 -17.47 1.48 -2.06
CA VAL A 292 -16.51 0.34 -2.20
C VAL A 292 -17.19 -0.97 -2.61
N ALA A 293 -18.42 -1.20 -2.20
CA ALA A 293 -19.17 -2.39 -2.57
C ALA A 293 -19.43 -2.52 -4.10
N ARG A 294 -19.42 -1.39 -4.83
CA ARG A 294 -19.85 -1.27 -6.23
C ARG A 294 -18.70 -1.25 -7.24
N SER A 295 -17.45 -1.05 -6.82
CA SER A 295 -16.28 -1.17 -7.69
C SER A 295 -16.08 -2.64 -8.09
N GLY A 296 -16.23 -2.93 -9.40
CA GLY A 296 -16.21 -4.31 -9.94
C GLY A 296 -17.43 -4.68 -10.78
N ARG A 297 -18.45 -3.81 -10.89
CA ARG A 297 -19.57 -4.03 -11.81
C ARG A 297 -19.21 -3.58 -13.22
N THR A 298 -19.00 -4.52 -14.14
CA THR A 298 -19.28 -4.26 -15.56
C THR A 298 -20.81 -4.11 -15.68
N PRO A 299 -21.34 -3.01 -16.23
CA PRO A 299 -22.77 -2.92 -16.52
C PRO A 299 -23.15 -4.03 -17.50
N SER A 300 -24.14 -4.85 -17.13
CA SER A 300 -24.84 -5.71 -18.08
C SER A 300 -25.51 -4.83 -19.13
N ALA A 301 -25.29 -5.17 -20.40
CA ALA A 301 -25.76 -4.45 -21.56
C ALA A 301 -27.30 -4.34 -21.55
N GLY A 302 -27.80 -3.15 -21.23
CA GLY A 302 -29.17 -2.73 -21.47
C GLY A 302 -29.23 -1.90 -22.74
N THR A 303 -29.96 -2.42 -23.72
CA THR A 303 -30.23 -1.89 -25.06
C THR A 303 -30.60 -0.41 -25.07
N VAL A 304 -29.79 0.44 -25.71
CA VAL A 304 -30.21 1.78 -26.15
C VAL A 304 -29.72 1.99 -27.59
N GLY A 305 -30.68 2.26 -28.47
CA GLY A 305 -30.48 2.33 -29.91
C GLY A 305 -29.61 3.48 -30.39
N ALA A 306 -28.99 3.27 -31.55
CA ALA A 306 -28.46 4.34 -32.38
C ALA A 306 -29.61 5.27 -32.84
N PRO A 307 -29.37 6.58 -33.04
CA PRO A 307 -28.88 6.98 -34.36
C PRO A 307 -27.93 8.20 -34.43
N ARG A 308 -27.03 8.10 -35.41
CA ARG A 308 -26.62 9.09 -36.44
C ARG A 308 -25.66 10.25 -36.12
N SER A 309 -24.73 10.37 -37.06
CA SER A 309 -23.72 11.39 -37.31
C SER A 309 -24.29 12.76 -37.70
N ALA A 310 -23.63 13.83 -37.23
CA ALA A 310 -23.34 15.07 -37.98
C ALA A 310 -22.50 16.05 -37.13
N GLY A 311 -21.49 16.67 -37.77
CA GLY A 311 -21.14 18.08 -37.52
C GLY A 311 -20.02 18.39 -36.54
N THR A 312 -18.81 18.54 -37.05
CA THR A 312 -17.71 19.32 -36.46
C THR A 312 -18.13 20.78 -36.28
N VAL A 313 -18.17 21.27 -35.04
CA VAL A 313 -18.23 22.71 -34.75
C VAL A 313 -17.28 23.00 -33.57
N HIS A 314 -16.21 23.75 -33.82
CA HIS A 314 -15.36 24.32 -32.79
C HIS A 314 -16.10 25.45 -32.06
N PRO A 315 -16.11 25.49 -30.71
CA PRO A 315 -16.47 26.71 -29.99
C PRO A 315 -15.26 27.64 -29.84
N PRO A 316 -15.46 28.98 -29.80
CA PRO A 316 -14.38 29.95 -29.76
C PRO A 316 -13.75 30.09 -28.37
N LEU A 317 -12.49 30.53 -28.38
CA LEU A 317 -11.67 30.93 -27.23
C LEU A 317 -12.41 31.89 -26.29
N ARG A 318 -12.42 31.56 -24.99
CA ARG A 318 -12.73 32.51 -23.91
C ARG A 318 -11.45 33.26 -23.53
N PRO A 319 -11.43 34.59 -23.48
CA PRO A 319 -10.36 35.33 -22.83
C PRO A 319 -10.67 35.46 -21.32
N GLY A 320 -9.70 35.13 -20.47
CA GLY A 320 -9.75 35.35 -19.02
C GLY A 320 -9.93 34.07 -18.21
N GLY A 321 -8.86 33.28 -18.10
CA GLY A 321 -8.77 32.15 -17.16
C GLY A 321 -7.35 32.09 -16.62
N THR A 322 -7.21 31.94 -15.31
CA THR A 322 -5.93 31.64 -14.64
C THR A 322 -5.25 30.45 -15.33
N GLU A 323 -3.97 30.60 -15.69
CA GLU A 323 -3.19 29.56 -16.37
C GLU A 323 -3.28 28.22 -15.61
N PRO A 324 -3.45 27.09 -16.32
CA PRO A 324 -3.49 25.78 -15.68
C PRO A 324 -2.17 25.51 -14.95
N THR A 325 -2.27 25.24 -13.65
CA THR A 325 -1.12 24.83 -12.82
C THR A 325 -1.01 23.32 -12.84
N TYR A 326 0.08 22.79 -13.42
CA TYR A 326 0.36 21.36 -13.44
C TYR A 326 1.09 20.89 -12.18
N ALA A 327 0.89 19.63 -11.81
CA ALA A 327 1.66 18.94 -10.76
C ALA A 327 2.22 17.62 -11.33
N PRO A 328 3.42 17.18 -10.91
CA PRO A 328 4.01 15.95 -11.45
C PRO A 328 3.14 14.70 -11.20
N MET A 329 2.97 13.88 -12.24
CA MET A 329 2.45 12.51 -12.12
C MET A 329 3.51 11.61 -11.48
N LEU A 330 3.09 10.72 -10.60
CA LEU A 330 3.98 9.92 -9.77
C LEU A 330 3.90 8.42 -10.13
N ALA A 331 5.02 7.72 -10.06
CA ALA A 331 5.08 6.28 -10.31
C ALA A 331 4.80 5.44 -9.05
N THR A 332 4.05 4.34 -9.23
CA THR A 332 3.77 3.31 -8.22
C THR A 332 4.90 2.26 -8.20
N PRO A 333 5.39 1.80 -7.04
CA PRO A 333 6.33 0.68 -6.99
C PRO A 333 5.75 -0.58 -7.67
N GLY A 334 6.55 -1.28 -8.47
CA GLY A 334 6.12 -2.49 -9.19
C GLY A 334 7.14 -3.63 -9.10
N THR A 335 6.88 -4.71 -9.84
CA THR A 335 7.80 -5.83 -10.09
C THR A 335 7.88 -6.06 -11.60
N LEU A 336 8.93 -6.75 -12.08
CA LEU A 336 9.06 -7.05 -13.51
C LEU A 336 7.91 -7.90 -14.07
N GLY A 337 7.29 -8.76 -13.24
CA GLY A 337 6.13 -9.57 -13.65
C GLY A 337 4.90 -8.73 -14.02
N LEU A 338 4.69 -7.61 -13.33
CA LEU A 338 3.60 -6.66 -13.60
C LEU A 338 3.82 -5.87 -14.91
N MET A 339 5.02 -5.93 -15.46
CA MET A 339 5.48 -5.21 -16.64
C MET A 339 5.66 -6.18 -17.83
N SER A 340 4.73 -7.11 -17.99
CA SER A 340 4.74 -8.08 -19.08
C SER A 340 3.79 -7.64 -20.20
N GLY A 341 4.18 -7.92 -21.46
CA GLY A 341 3.41 -7.58 -22.67
C GLY A 341 3.81 -6.27 -23.36
N GLU A 342 3.28 -6.06 -24.56
CA GLU A 342 3.65 -4.95 -25.47
C GLU A 342 3.04 -3.58 -25.12
N GLY A 343 2.22 -3.53 -24.05
CA GLY A 343 1.51 -2.33 -23.62
C GLY A 343 2.35 -1.32 -22.81
N TRP A 344 3.64 -1.56 -22.66
CA TRP A 344 4.55 -0.77 -21.82
C TRP A 344 5.71 -0.19 -22.63
N ALA A 345 6.09 1.03 -22.27
CA ALA A 345 7.37 1.64 -22.62
C ALA A 345 8.22 1.74 -21.35
N TYR A 346 9.53 1.60 -21.48
CA TYR A 346 10.45 1.57 -20.34
C TYR A 346 11.44 2.71 -20.44
N GLU A 347 11.49 3.54 -19.42
CA GLU A 347 12.47 4.61 -19.29
C GLU A 347 13.40 4.33 -18.13
N MET A 348 14.60 4.91 -18.18
CA MET A 348 15.54 4.82 -17.07
C MET A 348 15.01 5.60 -15.88
N LYS A 349 15.15 5.02 -14.68
CA LYS A 349 14.89 5.77 -13.46
C LYS A 349 16.10 6.63 -13.15
N TRP A 350 15.92 7.93 -13.28
CA TRP A 350 16.86 8.95 -12.87
C TRP A 350 16.74 9.21 -11.36
N ASP A 351 17.87 9.41 -10.70
CA ASP A 351 17.95 9.78 -9.29
C ASP A 351 18.34 11.25 -9.20
N GLY A 352 17.37 12.09 -8.83
CA GLY A 352 17.48 13.54 -9.01
C GLY A 352 16.36 14.33 -8.35
N ILE A 353 16.13 15.54 -8.86
CA ILE A 353 15.08 16.44 -8.40
C ILE A 353 14.04 16.60 -9.51
N ARG A 354 12.82 16.16 -9.22
CA ARG A 354 11.66 16.32 -10.10
C ARG A 354 11.30 17.79 -10.32
N VAL A 355 11.19 18.20 -11.57
CA VAL A 355 10.75 19.54 -11.98
C VAL A 355 9.73 19.49 -13.10
N LEU A 356 8.80 20.45 -13.08
CA LEU A 356 8.04 20.85 -14.26
C LEU A 356 8.69 22.10 -14.83
N ALA A 357 8.91 22.12 -16.14
CA ALA A 357 9.50 23.26 -16.83
C ALA A 357 8.50 23.83 -17.84
N ARG A 358 8.22 25.13 -17.74
CA ARG A 358 7.35 25.87 -18.66
C ARG A 358 8.19 26.83 -19.50
N THR A 359 7.95 26.87 -20.81
CA THR A 359 8.48 27.92 -21.68
C THR A 359 7.41 28.96 -22.01
N THR A 360 7.79 30.24 -22.05
CA THR A 360 6.93 31.34 -22.46
C THR A 360 7.76 32.38 -23.20
N GLY A 361 7.63 32.47 -24.52
CA GLY A 361 8.42 33.36 -25.36
C GLY A 361 9.92 33.21 -25.11
N HIS A 362 10.40 31.96 -25.10
CA HIS A 362 11.77 31.53 -24.79
C HIS A 362 12.24 31.69 -23.33
N ARG A 363 11.42 32.24 -22.43
CA ARG A 363 11.74 32.24 -20.99
C ARG A 363 11.40 30.89 -20.38
N VAL A 364 12.21 30.41 -19.46
CA VAL A 364 11.98 29.14 -18.75
C VAL A 364 11.61 29.42 -17.29
N GLN A 365 10.57 28.75 -16.80
CA GLN A 365 10.29 28.65 -15.37
C GLN A 365 10.35 27.19 -14.94
N LEU A 366 11.07 26.92 -13.85
CA LEU A 366 11.21 25.60 -13.24
C LEU A 366 10.48 25.54 -11.91
N THR A 367 9.55 24.60 -11.79
CA THR A 367 8.79 24.38 -10.56
C THR A 367 9.12 22.99 -10.02
N SER A 368 9.67 22.94 -8.82
CA SER A 368 9.94 21.68 -8.12
C SER A 368 8.64 20.93 -7.78
N ARG A 369 8.77 19.65 -7.42
CA ARG A 369 7.63 18.83 -6.96
C ARG A 369 6.76 19.46 -5.87
N THR A 370 7.34 20.25 -4.97
CA THR A 370 6.60 20.91 -3.87
C THR A 370 6.02 22.26 -4.26
N GLY A 371 6.06 22.63 -5.55
CA GLY A 371 5.54 23.91 -6.05
C GLY A 371 6.49 25.09 -5.87
N ARG A 372 7.71 24.88 -5.36
CA ARG A 372 8.71 25.95 -5.23
C ARG A 372 9.36 26.24 -6.57
N ASP A 373 9.45 27.52 -6.92
CA ASP A 373 10.25 28.01 -8.04
C ASP A 373 11.74 27.75 -7.76
N VAL A 374 12.37 26.99 -8.65
CA VAL A 374 13.79 26.63 -8.60
C VAL A 374 14.55 27.13 -9.83
N THR A 375 13.97 28.05 -10.59
CA THR A 375 14.55 28.58 -11.84
C THR A 375 15.92 29.20 -11.60
N ALA A 376 16.03 30.03 -10.56
CA ALA A 376 17.29 30.68 -10.20
C ALA A 376 18.36 29.70 -9.69
N THR A 377 18.00 28.48 -9.30
CA THR A 377 18.94 27.44 -8.84
C THR A 377 19.66 26.75 -10.00
N TYR A 378 19.07 26.77 -11.19
CA TYR A 378 19.57 26.03 -12.36
C TYR A 378 19.56 26.90 -13.62
N PRO A 379 20.35 28.01 -13.65
CA PRO A 379 20.39 28.93 -14.78
C PRO A 379 20.75 28.26 -16.12
N GLU A 380 21.58 27.22 -16.10
CA GLU A 380 21.98 26.43 -17.27
C GLU A 380 20.78 25.77 -17.99
N LEU A 381 19.66 25.53 -17.29
CA LEU A 381 18.45 24.93 -17.86
C LEU A 381 17.58 25.95 -18.63
N ALA A 382 17.94 27.22 -18.65
CA ALA A 382 17.33 28.22 -19.53
C ALA A 382 17.46 27.84 -21.03
N GLU A 383 18.41 26.96 -21.36
CA GLU A 383 18.58 26.35 -22.69
C GLU A 383 17.27 25.79 -23.26
N LEU A 384 16.37 25.26 -22.42
CA LEU A 384 15.08 24.70 -22.82
C LEU A 384 14.26 25.69 -23.66
N GLY A 385 14.31 26.99 -23.34
CA GLY A 385 13.53 28.02 -24.03
C GLY A 385 13.94 28.24 -25.50
N VAL A 386 15.16 27.85 -25.86
CA VAL A 386 15.67 27.94 -27.25
C VAL A 386 15.49 26.61 -27.98
N LEU A 387 15.55 25.49 -27.25
CA LEU A 387 15.45 24.14 -27.80
C LEU A 387 14.02 23.71 -28.13
N ALA A 388 13.04 24.24 -27.41
CA ALA A 388 11.63 24.01 -27.69
C ALA A 388 11.20 24.85 -28.91
N ARG A 389 10.58 24.20 -29.90
CA ARG A 389 10.09 24.87 -31.12
C ARG A 389 8.92 25.82 -30.87
N GLU A 390 8.20 25.59 -29.78
CA GLU A 390 7.04 26.35 -29.33
C GLU A 390 6.99 26.39 -27.80
N ASP A 391 6.03 27.14 -27.24
CA ASP A 391 5.85 27.20 -25.80
C ASP A 391 5.30 25.85 -25.29
N VAL A 392 5.96 25.25 -24.31
CA VAL A 392 5.68 23.90 -23.82
C VAL A 392 5.67 23.86 -22.29
N VAL A 393 4.97 22.86 -21.76
CA VAL A 393 5.15 22.41 -20.38
C VAL A 393 5.65 20.98 -20.41
N VAL A 394 6.84 20.75 -19.86
CA VAL A 394 7.47 19.43 -19.82
C VAL A 394 7.69 18.96 -18.39
N ASP A 395 7.73 17.64 -18.25
CA ASP A 395 8.01 16.95 -16.99
C ASP A 395 9.38 16.24 -17.09
N GLY A 396 10.24 16.49 -16.11
CA GLY A 396 11.63 16.07 -16.15
C GLY A 396 12.28 15.91 -14.78
N GLU A 397 13.47 15.31 -14.78
CA GLU A 397 14.31 15.15 -13.58
C GLU A 397 15.62 15.92 -13.76
N VAL A 398 15.97 16.80 -12.83
CA VAL A 398 17.30 17.41 -12.78
C VAL A 398 18.26 16.44 -12.10
N VAL A 399 19.37 16.12 -12.76
CA VAL A 399 20.42 15.22 -12.26
C VAL A 399 21.77 15.91 -12.31
N ALA A 400 22.64 15.65 -11.32
CA ALA A 400 24.05 16.04 -11.41
C ALA A 400 24.85 14.90 -12.05
N LEU A 401 25.73 15.24 -13.00
CA LEU A 401 26.56 14.25 -13.68
C LEU A 401 27.97 14.24 -13.05
N GLY A 402 28.38 13.09 -12.53
CA GLY A 402 29.74 12.89 -12.03
C GLY A 402 30.78 12.82 -13.17
N SER A 403 32.07 12.71 -12.81
CA SER A 403 33.19 12.69 -13.76
C SER A 403 33.15 11.56 -14.81
N ALA A 404 32.39 10.49 -14.55
CA ALA A 404 32.14 9.39 -15.49
C ALA A 404 30.83 9.54 -16.30
N GLY A 405 30.16 10.70 -16.23
CA GLY A 405 28.88 10.97 -16.90
C GLY A 405 27.67 10.26 -16.29
N ARG A 406 27.80 9.73 -15.06
CA ARG A 406 26.71 9.04 -14.34
C ARG A 406 25.98 10.00 -13.41
N PRO A 407 24.65 9.87 -13.25
CA PRO A 407 23.90 10.60 -12.23
C PRO A 407 24.43 10.30 -10.82
N ASP A 408 24.70 11.35 -10.05
CA ASP A 408 25.15 11.27 -8.66
C ASP A 408 24.31 12.21 -7.80
N PHE A 409 23.41 11.65 -7.00
CA PHE A 409 22.54 12.42 -6.12
C PHE A 409 23.30 13.14 -5.00
N GLY A 410 24.43 12.57 -4.53
CA GLY A 410 25.28 13.21 -3.52
C GLY A 410 25.92 14.49 -4.03
N LEU A 411 26.33 14.52 -5.30
CA LEU A 411 26.79 15.75 -5.96
C LEU A 411 25.63 16.75 -6.11
N LEU A 412 24.44 16.30 -6.52
CA LEU A 412 23.28 17.17 -6.71
C LEU A 412 22.85 17.89 -5.42
N GLN A 413 23.03 17.27 -4.25
CA GLN A 413 22.72 17.90 -2.95
C GLN A 413 23.47 19.21 -2.72
N GLN A 414 24.66 19.38 -3.31
CA GLN A 414 25.44 20.62 -3.19
C GLN A 414 24.78 21.79 -3.92
N ARG A 415 23.94 21.51 -4.93
CA ARG A 415 23.17 22.51 -5.67
C ARG A 415 21.85 22.88 -4.99
N MET A 416 21.46 22.19 -3.90
CA MET A 416 20.18 22.41 -3.23
C MET A 416 20.25 23.56 -2.20
N ASN A 417 19.16 24.33 -2.10
CA ASN A 417 18.98 25.38 -1.07
C ASN A 417 20.05 26.48 -1.06
N LEU A 418 20.66 26.77 -2.21
CA LEU A 418 21.59 27.88 -2.36
C LEU A 418 20.86 29.23 -2.21
N ALA A 419 21.48 30.19 -1.52
CA ALA A 419 20.90 31.50 -1.22
C ALA A 419 21.69 32.67 -1.82
N GLY A 420 22.91 32.45 -2.34
CA GLY A 420 23.81 33.50 -2.83
C GLY A 420 24.25 33.32 -4.29
N ALA A 421 24.27 34.40 -5.07
CA ALA A 421 24.62 34.39 -6.49
C ALA A 421 26.07 33.96 -6.77
N ALA A 422 27.01 34.23 -5.85
CA ALA A 422 28.41 33.83 -5.99
C ALA A 422 28.61 32.31 -5.83
N ASP A 423 27.88 31.69 -4.91
CA ASP A 423 27.91 30.23 -4.72
C ASP A 423 27.29 29.50 -5.90
N LEU A 424 26.24 30.09 -6.49
CA LEU A 424 25.57 29.54 -7.67
C LEU A 424 26.51 29.47 -8.88
N ALA A 425 27.19 30.58 -9.20
CA ALA A 425 28.11 30.66 -10.34
C ALA A 425 29.32 29.73 -10.17
N ARG A 426 29.84 29.60 -8.95
CA ARG A 426 30.93 28.65 -8.65
C ARG A 426 30.47 27.19 -8.82
N LEU A 427 29.35 26.83 -8.20
CA LEU A 427 28.84 25.46 -8.24
C LEU A 427 28.29 25.05 -9.61
N GLU A 428 27.91 25.99 -10.46
CA GLU A 428 27.52 25.72 -11.85
C GLU A 428 28.70 25.13 -12.65
N ALA A 429 29.90 25.66 -12.44
CA ALA A 429 31.11 25.15 -13.08
C ALA A 429 31.63 23.84 -12.44
N GLU A 430 31.47 23.68 -11.12
CA GLU A 430 31.98 22.51 -10.39
C GLU A 430 31.05 21.29 -10.43
N VAL A 431 29.73 21.51 -10.49
CA VAL A 431 28.70 20.46 -10.42
C VAL A 431 27.71 20.65 -11.57
N PRO A 432 28.07 20.19 -12.79
CA PRO A 432 27.18 20.32 -13.94
C PRO A 432 25.91 19.48 -13.75
N VAL A 433 24.76 20.06 -14.07
CA VAL A 433 23.48 19.36 -14.04
C VAL A 433 22.87 19.24 -15.43
N ALA A 434 21.98 18.27 -15.59
CA ALA A 434 21.16 18.12 -16.79
C ALA A 434 19.70 17.87 -16.40
N LEU A 435 18.77 18.39 -17.21
CA LEU A 435 17.35 18.08 -17.17
C LEU A 435 17.05 16.91 -18.10
N MET A 436 16.65 15.79 -17.52
CA MET A 436 16.17 14.61 -18.24
C MET A 436 14.66 14.72 -18.45
N VAL A 437 14.24 15.20 -19.62
CA VAL A 437 12.84 15.38 -19.99
C VAL A 437 12.24 14.06 -20.47
N PHE A 438 11.09 13.68 -19.92
CA PHE A 438 10.45 12.41 -20.25
C PHE A 438 8.94 12.48 -20.52
N ASP A 439 8.29 13.63 -20.37
CA ASP A 439 6.89 13.81 -20.76
C ASP A 439 6.58 15.26 -21.17
N LEU A 440 5.51 15.45 -21.94
CA LEU A 440 5.04 16.72 -22.48
C LEU A 440 3.56 16.90 -22.10
N LEU A 441 3.26 17.96 -21.37
CA LEU A 441 1.94 18.21 -20.76
C LEU A 441 1.13 19.26 -21.52
N GLU A 442 1.81 20.23 -22.11
CA GLU A 442 1.20 21.34 -22.85
C GLU A 442 2.10 21.71 -24.02
N ALA A 443 1.51 22.10 -25.16
CA ALA A 443 2.23 22.62 -26.32
C ALA A 443 1.39 23.70 -27.02
N ASP A 444 1.95 24.91 -27.16
CA ASP A 444 1.30 26.12 -27.68
C ASP A 444 -0.10 26.36 -27.08
N GLY A 445 -0.21 26.24 -25.75
CA GLY A 445 -1.46 26.38 -25.01
C GLY A 445 -2.46 25.21 -25.15
N ARG A 446 -2.15 24.18 -25.93
CA ARG A 446 -2.94 22.94 -25.99
C ARG A 446 -2.55 22.01 -24.84
N ASP A 447 -3.51 21.70 -23.98
CA ASP A 447 -3.37 20.66 -22.96
C ASP A 447 -3.28 19.28 -23.62
N LEU A 448 -2.19 18.55 -23.34
CA LEU A 448 -1.89 17.22 -23.84
C LEU A 448 -2.07 16.15 -22.77
N THR A 449 -2.43 16.50 -21.54
CA THR A 449 -2.51 15.52 -20.43
C THR A 449 -3.51 14.40 -20.70
N GLY A 450 -4.59 14.67 -21.43
CA GLY A 450 -5.57 13.66 -21.86
C GLY A 450 -5.11 12.73 -22.99
N GLU A 451 -4.02 13.06 -23.70
CA GLU A 451 -3.49 12.25 -24.80
C GLU A 451 -2.75 11.02 -24.27
N THR A 452 -2.60 9.98 -25.10
CA THR A 452 -1.84 8.77 -24.72
C THR A 452 -0.35 9.06 -24.54
N TYR A 453 0.33 8.27 -23.71
CA TYR A 453 1.79 8.38 -23.53
C TYR A 453 2.54 8.33 -24.86
N ASP A 454 2.19 7.41 -25.76
CA ASP A 454 2.82 7.34 -27.09
C ASP A 454 2.65 8.64 -27.89
N THR A 455 1.49 9.29 -27.80
CA THR A 455 1.23 10.57 -28.48
C THR A 455 2.06 11.70 -27.88
N ARG A 456 2.05 11.83 -26.55
CA ARG A 456 2.83 12.86 -25.85
C ARG A 456 4.33 12.67 -26.06
N ARG A 457 4.80 11.43 -26.06
CA ARG A 457 6.20 11.08 -26.28
C ARG A 457 6.66 11.41 -27.69
N ARG A 458 5.86 11.06 -28.71
CA ARG A 458 6.17 11.44 -30.10
C ARG A 458 6.20 12.96 -30.27
N LEU A 459 5.22 13.68 -29.72
CA LEU A 459 5.20 15.14 -29.77
C LEU A 459 6.40 15.76 -29.03
N LEU A 460 6.79 15.21 -27.88
CA LEU A 460 8.00 15.63 -27.17
C LEU A 460 9.24 15.52 -28.06
N ASP A 461 9.43 14.37 -28.70
CA ASP A 461 10.57 14.12 -29.59
C ASP A 461 10.53 15.03 -30.85
N ASP A 462 9.34 15.38 -31.35
CA ASP A 462 9.15 16.28 -32.50
C ASP A 462 9.43 17.77 -32.15
N LEU A 463 9.04 18.19 -30.93
CA LEU A 463 9.03 19.60 -30.51
C LEU A 463 10.28 20.04 -29.75
N LEU A 464 10.99 19.10 -29.13
CA LEU A 464 12.17 19.40 -28.32
C LEU A 464 13.42 18.78 -28.93
N THR A 465 14.35 19.62 -29.38
CA THR A 465 15.68 19.16 -29.81
C THR A 465 16.58 19.02 -28.59
N PRO A 466 17.25 17.87 -28.36
CA PRO A 466 18.18 17.73 -27.23
C PRO A 466 19.36 18.71 -27.34
N GLY A 467 19.71 19.35 -26.22
CA GLY A 467 20.85 20.26 -26.10
C GLY A 467 21.94 19.71 -25.19
N HIS A 468 22.71 20.61 -24.57
CA HIS A 468 23.80 20.24 -23.66
C HIS A 468 23.28 19.88 -22.26
N ALA A 469 22.46 20.74 -21.68
CA ALA A 469 21.92 20.59 -20.33
C ALA A 469 20.46 20.10 -20.34
N VAL A 470 19.77 20.14 -21.47
CA VAL A 470 18.40 19.61 -21.61
C VAL A 470 18.40 18.40 -22.55
N LEU A 471 18.08 17.24 -22.00
CA LEU A 471 18.15 15.96 -22.70
C LEU A 471 16.76 15.30 -22.74
N VAL A 472 16.52 14.53 -23.79
CA VAL A 472 15.29 13.76 -24.00
C VAL A 472 15.66 12.28 -24.12
N PRO A 473 15.90 11.55 -23.00
CA PRO A 473 16.31 10.16 -23.05
C PRO A 473 15.26 9.29 -23.76
N PRO A 474 15.67 8.27 -24.54
CA PRO A 474 14.75 7.43 -25.28
C PRO A 474 13.92 6.52 -24.37
N ALA A 475 12.69 6.25 -24.77
CA ALA A 475 11.90 5.16 -24.20
C ALA A 475 12.22 3.84 -24.92
N HIS A 476 12.38 2.76 -24.16
CA HIS A 476 12.61 1.42 -24.69
C HIS A 476 11.29 0.66 -24.86
N HIS A 477 11.15 -0.07 -25.97
CA HIS A 477 9.94 -0.85 -26.29
C HIS A 477 10.17 -2.37 -26.23
N GLY A 478 11.32 -2.82 -25.71
CA GLY A 478 11.65 -4.23 -25.52
C GLY A 478 10.97 -4.84 -24.28
N SER A 479 11.62 -5.81 -23.63
CA SER A 479 11.13 -6.37 -22.38
C SER A 479 11.58 -5.56 -21.16
N ALA A 480 10.80 -5.60 -20.08
CA ALA A 480 11.18 -5.02 -18.79
C ALA A 480 12.55 -5.54 -18.31
N SER A 481 12.84 -6.83 -18.52
CA SER A 481 14.12 -7.44 -18.17
C SER A 481 15.28 -6.89 -18.99
N ALA A 482 15.09 -6.62 -20.28
CA ALA A 482 16.11 -6.00 -21.12
C ALA A 482 16.37 -4.55 -20.70
N ALA A 483 15.31 -3.79 -20.37
CA ALA A 483 15.41 -2.43 -19.86
C ALA A 483 16.13 -2.39 -18.50
N MET A 484 15.80 -3.31 -17.57
CA MET A 484 16.55 -3.46 -16.31
C MET A 484 18.01 -3.79 -16.56
N SER A 485 18.31 -4.71 -17.47
CA SER A 485 19.70 -5.07 -17.79
C SER A 485 20.49 -3.88 -18.36
N ALA A 486 19.85 -3.05 -19.18
CA ALA A 486 20.44 -1.80 -19.67
C ALA A 486 20.69 -0.79 -18.53
N SER A 487 19.69 -0.60 -17.66
CA SER A 487 19.79 0.24 -16.46
C SER A 487 20.96 -0.19 -15.57
N ALA A 488 21.14 -1.50 -15.35
CA ALA A 488 22.25 -2.05 -14.55
C ALA A 488 23.63 -1.74 -15.17
N ARG A 489 23.79 -1.94 -16.49
CA ARG A 489 25.06 -1.63 -17.19
C ARG A 489 25.44 -0.16 -17.12
N LEU A 490 24.42 0.72 -17.09
CA LEU A 490 24.60 2.16 -16.96
C LEU A 490 24.79 2.60 -15.50
N GLY A 491 24.63 1.69 -14.53
CA GLY A 491 24.76 1.98 -13.10
C GLY A 491 23.63 2.85 -12.55
N LEU A 492 22.45 2.83 -13.19
CA LEU A 492 21.30 3.67 -12.83
C LEU A 492 20.46 3.02 -11.72
N GLU A 493 19.50 3.75 -11.15
CA GLU A 493 18.72 3.28 -9.99
C GLU A 493 17.74 2.15 -10.34
N GLY A 494 17.28 2.13 -11.58
CA GLY A 494 16.29 1.17 -12.07
C GLY A 494 15.59 1.65 -13.33
N ILE A 495 14.32 1.28 -13.48
CA ILE A 495 13.46 1.70 -14.59
C ILE A 495 12.10 2.21 -14.11
N VAL A 496 11.46 3.01 -14.97
CA VAL A 496 10.06 3.37 -14.89
C VAL A 496 9.36 2.83 -16.14
N ALA A 497 8.45 1.89 -15.96
CA ALA A 497 7.58 1.40 -17.02
C ALA A 497 6.32 2.29 -17.09
N LYS A 498 5.99 2.80 -18.28
CA LYS A 498 4.82 3.64 -18.54
C LYS A 498 3.87 2.93 -19.50
N ARG A 499 2.58 2.87 -19.19
CA ARG A 499 1.56 2.30 -20.08
C ARG A 499 1.43 3.18 -21.31
N ARG A 500 1.62 2.60 -22.48
CA ARG A 500 1.63 3.31 -23.77
C ARG A 500 0.33 4.04 -24.08
N SER A 501 -0.79 3.47 -23.64
CA SER A 501 -2.13 4.03 -23.81
C SER A 501 -2.57 4.98 -22.69
N SER A 502 -1.72 5.28 -21.71
CA SER A 502 -2.13 6.06 -20.54
C SER A 502 -2.11 7.57 -20.76
N ALA A 503 -3.13 8.26 -20.26
CA ALA A 503 -3.13 9.70 -20.05
C ALA A 503 -2.17 10.11 -18.92
N TYR A 504 -1.69 11.34 -18.98
CA TYR A 504 -0.96 11.96 -17.87
C TYR A 504 -1.97 12.43 -16.83
N GLN A 505 -1.69 12.18 -15.56
CA GLN A 505 -2.60 12.53 -14.46
C GLN A 505 -1.87 13.45 -13.50
N PRO A 506 -2.00 14.79 -13.65
CA PRO A 506 -1.27 15.75 -12.84
C PRO A 506 -1.50 15.54 -11.35
N GLY A 507 -0.42 15.46 -10.57
CA GLY A 507 -0.46 15.28 -9.11
C GLY A 507 -0.93 13.90 -8.63
N VAL A 508 -1.21 12.98 -9.55
CA VAL A 508 -1.70 11.64 -9.22
C VAL A 508 -0.56 10.65 -9.33
N ARG A 509 -0.42 9.79 -8.32
CA ARG A 509 0.38 8.57 -8.45
C ARG A 509 -0.46 7.47 -9.08
N SER A 510 0.07 6.82 -10.11
CA SER A 510 -0.73 5.99 -11.02
C SER A 510 -0.05 4.68 -11.35
N ALA A 511 -0.81 3.59 -11.34
CA ALA A 511 -0.37 2.28 -11.81
C ALA A 511 -0.11 2.24 -13.34
N ALA A 512 -0.43 3.32 -14.07
CA ALA A 512 0.06 3.50 -15.43
C ALA A 512 1.57 3.73 -15.48
N TRP A 513 2.20 4.18 -14.39
CA TRP A 513 3.64 4.32 -14.25
C TRP A 513 4.13 3.43 -13.12
N LEU A 514 4.88 2.38 -13.44
CA LEU A 514 5.44 1.45 -12.47
C LEU A 514 6.95 1.65 -12.35
N LYS A 515 7.48 1.80 -11.15
CA LYS A 515 8.94 1.91 -10.90
C LYS A 515 9.48 0.63 -10.29
N VAL A 516 10.60 0.14 -10.82
CA VAL A 516 11.38 -0.99 -10.27
C VAL A 516 12.82 -0.52 -10.11
N LYS A 517 13.36 -0.69 -8.91
CA LYS A 517 14.77 -0.41 -8.60
C LYS A 517 15.60 -1.69 -8.67
N HIS A 518 16.90 -1.57 -8.91
CA HIS A 518 17.81 -2.70 -8.66
C HIS A 518 17.81 -3.04 -7.17
N ARG A 519 17.80 -4.33 -6.85
CA ARG A 519 18.19 -4.81 -5.52
C ARG A 519 19.65 -5.21 -5.62
N ARG A 520 20.51 -4.61 -4.80
CA ARG A 520 21.92 -5.00 -4.72
C ARG A 520 22.04 -6.05 -3.62
N SER A 521 22.75 -7.13 -3.91
CA SER A 521 23.11 -8.16 -2.94
C SER A 521 24.62 -8.15 -2.75
N GLN A 522 25.09 -8.50 -1.56
CA GLN A 522 26.51 -8.60 -1.26
C GLN A 522 26.74 -9.81 -0.35
N GLU A 523 27.74 -10.61 -0.68
CA GLU A 523 28.28 -11.61 0.23
C GLU A 523 29.05 -10.93 1.36
N VAL A 524 28.81 -11.36 2.59
CA VAL A 524 29.37 -10.74 3.79
C VAL A 524 29.90 -11.80 4.74
N VAL A 525 30.94 -11.45 5.48
CA VAL A 525 31.47 -12.28 6.56
C VAL A 525 30.79 -11.86 7.87
N VAL A 526 30.22 -12.83 8.59
CA VAL A 526 29.61 -12.58 9.90
C VAL A 526 30.69 -12.52 10.97
N ILE A 527 30.74 -11.40 11.69
CA ILE A 527 31.79 -11.09 12.68
C ILE A 527 31.26 -11.01 14.12
N GLY A 528 29.95 -10.98 14.30
CA GLY A 528 29.31 -10.94 15.60
C GLY A 528 27.79 -10.96 15.49
N TRP A 529 27.11 -11.08 16.62
CA TRP A 529 25.65 -11.07 16.67
C TRP A 529 25.12 -10.43 17.96
N ARG A 530 23.85 -10.02 17.92
CA ARG A 530 23.12 -9.49 19.08
C ARG A 530 21.82 -10.24 19.29
N PRO A 531 21.44 -10.57 20.53
CA PRO A 531 20.12 -11.10 20.81
C PRO A 531 19.05 -10.02 20.64
N ILE A 532 17.80 -10.45 20.50
CA ILE A 532 16.64 -9.57 20.66
C ILE A 532 16.60 -9.14 22.14
N ALA A 533 16.27 -7.88 22.41
CA ALA A 533 16.23 -7.37 23.78
C ALA A 533 15.28 -8.20 24.66
N GLY A 534 15.80 -8.79 25.74
CA GLY A 534 15.05 -9.65 26.65
C GLY A 534 14.78 -11.06 26.13
N ASP A 535 15.43 -11.47 25.04
CA ASP A 535 15.31 -12.80 24.43
C ASP A 535 16.72 -13.40 24.25
N VAL A 536 16.79 -14.70 24.03
CA VAL A 536 18.02 -15.42 23.64
C VAL A 536 18.17 -15.50 22.12
N ASP A 537 17.09 -15.28 21.36
CA ASP A 537 17.09 -15.43 19.89
C ASP A 537 17.86 -14.31 19.17
N LEU A 538 18.46 -14.67 18.02
CA LEU A 538 19.20 -13.75 17.16
C LEU A 538 18.34 -12.53 16.80
N GLY A 539 18.79 -11.33 17.15
CA GLY A 539 18.20 -10.04 16.81
C GLY A 539 18.89 -9.36 15.63
N ALA A 540 20.20 -9.45 15.55
CA ALA A 540 20.99 -8.90 14.44
C ALA A 540 22.34 -9.62 14.29
N VAL A 541 22.93 -9.54 13.09
CA VAL A 541 24.35 -9.88 12.86
C VAL A 541 25.15 -8.62 12.53
N LEU A 542 26.42 -8.61 12.90
CA LEU A 542 27.39 -7.64 12.46
C LEU A 542 28.20 -8.27 11.34
N THR A 543 28.45 -7.49 10.28
CA THR A 543 29.04 -7.98 9.05
C THR A 543 30.32 -7.23 8.68
N ALA A 544 31.20 -7.89 7.96
CA ALA A 544 32.37 -7.31 7.33
C ALA A 544 32.54 -7.80 5.89
N VAL A 545 33.20 -7.01 5.06
CA VAL A 545 33.60 -7.38 3.70
C VAL A 545 35.11 -7.15 3.56
N PRO A 546 35.88 -8.06 2.95
CA PRO A 546 37.30 -7.84 2.69
C PRO A 546 37.54 -6.63 1.78
N ASP A 547 38.51 -5.79 2.13
CA ASP A 547 39.06 -4.76 1.25
C ASP A 547 39.91 -5.40 0.13
N PRO A 548 40.38 -4.62 -0.87
CA PRO A 548 41.23 -5.14 -1.94
C PRO A 548 42.56 -5.77 -1.47
N ALA A 549 43.02 -5.42 -0.27
CA ALA A 549 44.21 -6.00 0.36
C ALA A 549 43.90 -7.27 1.17
N GLY A 550 42.62 -7.66 1.27
CA GLY A 550 42.14 -8.85 1.98
C GLY A 550 41.82 -8.62 3.46
N HIS A 551 41.88 -7.38 3.97
CA HIS A 551 41.52 -7.08 5.35
C HIS A 551 40.01 -6.95 5.50
N LEU A 552 39.42 -7.61 6.51
CA LEU A 552 38.00 -7.48 6.79
C LEU A 552 37.67 -6.07 7.31
N VAL A 553 36.73 -5.39 6.65
CA VAL A 553 36.25 -4.05 7.02
C VAL A 553 34.78 -4.14 7.41
N PHE A 554 34.42 -3.54 8.55
CA PHE A 554 33.05 -3.53 9.04
C PHE A 554 32.08 -2.90 8.02
N SER A 555 31.08 -3.68 7.61
CA SER A 555 30.12 -3.31 6.56
C SER A 555 28.73 -2.97 7.12
N GLY A 556 28.51 -3.12 8.43
CA GLY A 556 27.28 -2.68 9.09
C GLY A 556 26.62 -3.77 9.94
N ARG A 557 25.45 -3.42 10.48
CA ARG A 557 24.60 -4.32 11.26
C ARG A 557 23.34 -4.64 10.47
N VAL A 558 22.97 -5.92 10.43
CA VAL A 558 21.80 -6.45 9.73
C VAL A 558 20.82 -6.97 10.77
N GLY A 559 19.66 -6.30 10.91
CA GLY A 559 18.65 -6.61 11.93
C GLY A 559 17.32 -7.14 11.39
N SER A 560 17.12 -7.09 10.07
CA SER A 560 15.89 -7.49 9.39
C SER A 560 16.16 -8.65 8.41
N GLY A 561 15.11 -9.34 7.96
CA GLY A 561 15.21 -10.46 7.01
C GLY A 561 15.35 -11.86 7.62
N PHE A 562 15.53 -11.97 8.94
CA PHE A 562 15.63 -13.29 9.61
C PHE A 562 14.26 -13.94 9.85
N GLY A 563 14.04 -15.11 9.24
CA GLY A 563 12.92 -16.01 9.56
C GLY A 563 13.09 -16.75 10.89
N ALA A 564 12.01 -17.39 11.38
CA ALA A 564 12.03 -18.14 12.65
C ALA A 564 12.97 -19.35 12.64
N GLU A 565 13.22 -19.93 11.47
CA GLU A 565 14.18 -21.03 11.29
C GLU A 565 15.63 -20.52 11.36
N THR A 566 15.94 -19.48 10.59
CA THR A 566 17.27 -18.85 10.56
C THR A 566 17.70 -18.34 11.95
N ARG A 567 16.79 -17.80 12.76
CA ARG A 567 17.11 -17.33 14.12
C ARG A 567 17.54 -18.47 15.05
N ARG A 568 16.95 -19.66 14.89
CA ARG A 568 17.30 -20.86 15.66
C ARG A 568 18.61 -21.47 15.16
N GLU A 569 18.78 -21.52 13.84
CA GLU A 569 19.99 -22.04 13.20
C GLU A 569 21.22 -21.18 13.50
N ALA A 570 21.08 -19.85 13.54
CA ALA A 570 22.18 -18.93 13.74
C ALA A 570 22.93 -19.17 15.06
N ARG A 571 22.25 -19.48 16.17
CA ARG A 571 22.94 -19.79 17.43
C ARG A 571 23.78 -21.06 17.34
N VAL A 572 23.24 -22.11 16.73
CA VAL A 572 23.96 -23.38 16.51
C VAL A 572 25.24 -23.16 15.71
N LEU A 573 25.19 -22.27 14.71
CA LEU A 573 26.34 -21.94 13.88
C LEU A 573 27.34 -20.99 14.55
N LEU A 574 26.86 -20.01 15.34
CA LEU A 574 27.66 -18.90 15.86
C LEU A 574 28.24 -19.16 17.26
N GLU A 575 27.54 -19.88 18.15
CA GLU A 575 28.02 -20.17 19.51
C GLU A 575 29.39 -20.86 19.54
N PRO A 576 29.68 -21.86 18.68
CA PRO A 576 30.99 -22.51 18.66
C PRO A 576 32.13 -21.60 18.19
N LEU A 577 31.80 -20.43 17.63
CA LEU A 577 32.75 -19.47 17.09
C LEU A 577 32.99 -18.30 18.05
N ALA A 578 32.44 -18.33 19.26
CA ALA A 578 32.51 -17.21 20.19
C ALA A 578 33.95 -16.78 20.53
N ARG A 579 34.14 -15.46 20.63
CA ARG A 579 35.40 -14.81 21.04
C ARG A 579 35.12 -13.56 21.88
N ASP A 580 36.12 -13.11 22.62
CA ASP A 580 35.97 -12.00 23.58
C ASP A 580 36.04 -10.60 22.95
N THR A 581 36.67 -10.49 21.79
CA THR A 581 37.00 -9.21 21.14
C THR A 581 36.51 -9.15 19.69
N PRO A 582 36.13 -7.96 19.18
CA PRO A 582 35.72 -7.82 17.80
C PRO A 582 36.87 -8.20 16.85
N PRO A 583 36.60 -8.98 15.78
CA PRO A 583 37.65 -9.42 14.85
C PRO A 583 38.11 -8.29 13.91
N VAL A 584 37.39 -7.17 13.87
CA VAL A 584 37.70 -5.98 13.06
C VAL A 584 37.39 -4.71 13.83
N VAL A 585 37.88 -3.56 13.36
CA VAL A 585 37.51 -2.26 13.94
C VAL A 585 36.02 -1.98 13.68
N VAL A 586 35.27 -1.76 14.75
CA VAL A 586 33.83 -1.42 14.73
C VAL A 586 33.58 -0.08 15.44
N PRO A 587 32.50 0.65 15.11
CA PRO A 587 32.12 1.85 15.85
C PRO A 587 31.87 1.56 17.33
N PRO A 588 32.19 2.49 18.26
CA PRO A 588 31.98 2.27 19.69
C PRO A 588 30.54 1.88 20.07
N ALA A 589 29.54 2.38 19.34
CA ALA A 589 28.13 2.03 19.53
C ALA A 589 27.81 0.55 19.25
N GLU A 590 28.65 -0.14 18.49
CA GLU A 590 28.49 -1.55 18.17
C GLU A 590 29.15 -2.48 19.20
N LEU A 591 29.90 -1.94 20.18
CA LEU A 591 30.55 -2.74 21.23
C LEU A 591 29.56 -3.32 22.27
N PRO A 592 28.64 -2.55 22.87
CA PRO A 592 27.82 -3.05 23.97
C PRO A 592 26.80 -4.10 23.51
N GLY A 593 26.76 -5.25 24.19
CA GLY A 593 25.75 -6.29 23.95
C GLY A 593 25.96 -7.11 22.67
N THR A 594 27.14 -7.02 22.04
CA THR A 594 27.51 -7.86 20.90
C THR A 594 28.28 -9.10 21.36
N HIS A 595 27.85 -10.26 20.88
CA HIS A 595 28.59 -11.51 20.98
C HIS A 595 29.50 -11.62 19.74
N TRP A 596 30.81 -11.54 19.93
CA TRP A 596 31.77 -11.61 18.84
C TRP A 596 32.01 -13.05 18.42
N VAL A 597 32.24 -13.26 17.12
CA VAL A 597 32.53 -14.58 16.57
C VAL A 597 33.76 -14.56 15.68
N GLU A 598 34.42 -15.71 15.56
CA GLU A 598 35.44 -15.92 14.53
C GLU A 598 34.83 -15.70 13.13
N PRO A 599 35.49 -14.91 12.25
CA PRO A 599 34.96 -14.51 10.96
C PRO A 599 35.05 -15.65 9.94
N ARG A 600 34.30 -16.74 10.18
CA ARG A 600 34.34 -18.00 9.41
C ARG A 600 33.10 -18.25 8.57
N LEU A 601 31.98 -17.60 8.89
CA LEU A 601 30.71 -17.83 8.21
C LEU A 601 30.44 -16.70 7.22
N VAL A 602 30.04 -17.10 6.01
CA VAL A 602 29.61 -16.19 4.96
C VAL A 602 28.08 -16.20 4.89
N ALA A 603 27.53 -15.04 4.62
CA ALA A 603 26.11 -14.83 4.40
C ALA A 603 25.91 -13.90 3.21
N GLU A 604 24.66 -13.74 2.82
CA GLU A 604 24.28 -12.81 1.77
C GLU A 604 23.26 -11.81 2.32
N VAL A 605 23.42 -10.55 1.93
CA VAL A 605 22.54 -9.45 2.33
C VAL A 605 22.10 -8.66 1.11
N ASP A 606 20.82 -8.32 1.06
CA ASP A 606 20.32 -7.29 0.16
C ASP A 606 20.58 -5.92 0.80
N TYR A 607 20.91 -4.90 0.03
CA TYR A 607 21.12 -3.54 0.51
C TYR A 607 20.69 -2.50 -0.51
N GLY A 608 20.38 -1.28 -0.04
CA GLY A 608 20.00 -0.17 -0.91
C GLY A 608 21.21 0.49 -1.58
N GLU A 609 22.17 0.92 -0.77
CA GLU A 609 23.41 1.55 -1.22
C GLU A 609 24.56 1.33 -0.23
N VAL A 610 25.79 1.59 -0.66
CA VAL A 610 26.97 1.65 0.20
C VAL A 610 27.26 3.11 0.52
N THR A 611 27.28 3.46 1.80
CA THR A 611 27.65 4.81 2.24
C THR A 611 29.12 5.10 1.93
N ALA A 612 29.52 6.38 1.91
CA ALA A 612 30.93 6.78 1.77
C ALA A 612 31.87 6.13 2.81
N SER A 613 31.32 5.67 3.95
CA SER A 613 32.05 4.95 4.99
C SER A 613 32.15 3.43 4.79
N GLY A 614 31.73 2.90 3.63
CA GLY A 614 31.80 1.47 3.33
C GLY A 614 30.73 0.61 4.01
N ARG A 615 29.63 1.23 4.47
CA ARG A 615 28.54 0.53 5.20
C ARG A 615 27.27 0.42 4.36
N PHE A 616 26.55 -0.70 4.49
CA PHE A 616 25.25 -0.87 3.86
C PHE A 616 24.18 0.04 4.48
N ARG A 617 23.37 0.66 3.61
CA ARG A 617 22.09 1.28 3.99
C ARG A 617 20.95 0.30 3.77
N HIS A 618 20.11 0.17 4.79
CA HIS A 618 18.96 -0.75 4.82
C HIS A 618 19.31 -2.21 4.48
N PRO A 619 20.34 -2.81 5.09
CA PRO A 619 20.68 -4.18 4.79
C PRO A 619 19.59 -5.14 5.31
N ILE A 620 19.23 -6.12 4.49
CA ILE A 620 18.25 -7.17 4.78
C ILE A 620 18.95 -8.51 4.63
N TRP A 621 18.83 -9.34 5.67
CA TRP A 621 19.38 -10.69 5.64
C TRP A 621 18.70 -11.53 4.56
N ARG A 622 19.51 -12.17 3.70
CA ARG A 622 19.01 -13.10 2.68
C ARG A 622 19.19 -14.55 3.10
N GLY A 623 20.36 -14.92 3.61
CA GLY A 623 20.65 -16.30 4.00
C GLY A 623 22.13 -16.55 4.29
N TRP A 624 22.40 -17.72 4.88
CA TRP A 624 23.75 -18.25 5.01
C TRP A 624 24.27 -18.75 3.65
N ARG A 625 25.58 -18.64 3.43
CA ARG A 625 26.28 -19.15 2.23
C ARG A 625 27.33 -20.19 2.65
N PRO A 626 26.90 -21.41 3.02
CA PRO A 626 27.81 -22.46 3.47
C PRO A 626 28.76 -22.95 2.36
N ASP A 627 28.44 -22.62 1.11
CA ASP A 627 29.24 -22.86 -0.09
C ASP A 627 30.42 -21.90 -0.25
N ARG A 628 30.50 -20.84 0.58
CA ARG A 628 31.49 -19.77 0.46
C ARG A 628 32.40 -19.71 1.68
N VAL A 629 33.66 -19.34 1.45
CA VAL A 629 34.61 -19.06 2.53
C VAL A 629 34.94 -17.57 2.60
N PRO A 630 35.25 -17.00 3.78
CA PRO A 630 35.55 -15.58 3.95
C PRO A 630 36.62 -15.05 2.97
N ALA A 631 37.61 -15.87 2.64
CA ALA A 631 38.69 -15.53 1.72
C ALA A 631 38.23 -15.37 0.26
N GLU A 632 37.01 -15.78 -0.11
CA GLU A 632 36.42 -15.62 -1.44
C GLU A 632 35.48 -14.42 -1.54
N VAL A 633 35.07 -13.85 -0.41
CA VAL A 633 34.19 -12.68 -0.37
C VAL A 633 34.93 -11.48 -0.93
N ARG A 634 34.33 -10.79 -1.90
CA ARG A 634 34.84 -9.55 -2.50
C ARG A 634 33.70 -8.54 -2.53
N TRP A 635 34.05 -7.25 -2.53
CA TRP A 635 33.08 -6.21 -2.88
C TRP A 635 32.59 -6.43 -4.31
N GLU A 636 31.27 -6.60 -4.47
CA GLU A 636 30.57 -6.81 -5.74
C GLU A 636 30.05 -5.50 -6.36
#